data_AF-A0A1Z1F8H9-F1
#
_entry.id   AF-A0A1Z1F8H9-F1
#
_cell.length_a   1.000
_cell.length_b   1.000
_cell.length_c   1.000
_cell.angle_alpha   90.00
_cell.angle_beta   90.00
_cell.angle_gamma   90.00
#
_symmetry.space_group_name_H-M   'P 1'
#
loop_
_entity.id
_entity.type
_entity.pdbx_description
1 polymer ?
#
loop_
_entity_poly.entity_id
_entity_poly.type
_entity_poly.pdbx_seq_one_letter_code
_entity_poly.pdbx_strand_id
1 'polypeptide(L)'
;MVASVSALSSAGQAASYYEADDYYAEGGMAPSEWFGEAAEKLGLSGEVDREKFAELLEGRIAGQQLGTTRDGKVEHRPGWDITLSAPKSVSIMAEVAGDKRLIKAHGAAVKLALAHVEKHMAATRIRQDGEVRRETTGNLAIATFRHATSRAQDPQLHTHGVIINGTQDKDGNWRSLEPRAFYQLQKEIGAIYRQELAHGVAALGYRIEKGKDSLFEIAGVPEKAIDALSQRTAAIDARLAERGTNREQASAAEKQIAALDTREVKTNADHRTLRADWRATANDSGFDKAARDKLIAEARERVKSSEATISPDLLARQAVAWAAAKLSERQAVFSASTLTREAGDFAFGKAGHGAVSAAIAEAGERGELVPRTVLDQRGAEFAGFTTPQAIKTERTMLRLEEAGRGMAQSLASQVAAARTIERAARQSVRYGYVWTEDQKRATADLLTSRDRIAAVQGYAGTAKTTTVLATYAREARRHGLAVTALAPTASAATVLGEALGLRGDTVARHLLAPEAKTAGKDAVWIVDEASMLAAHDMAKLMTRAEKVGARLVLVGDVKQLGSVGAGAAFAQLQQAGMATAKLAEVVRQTNAGTREAVMASIDGHAGKALAALERGGGKVIEGATPEARLGAMARRYLALSPAERSRTLVIEPSREGRDRLTSMIRTKLAERGELSQEAVRFDALVAKGLTRAEAREAACYAIGDVVRFSRDYAAKGVRRGESFAIAAVDPERGRIALEGRDGRSLDWHPRQWGAGKAEVFEPKPMELRTGDRLQFTRNDREAGRINGLGGSVTSIDTDRGRATVKLAKGREQNLDLSDPRDAHLRHAYVQTAHAAQGQTAERVLIHADSRSTNLVDQKMLYVALSRAKAEAVVVTDDKDRLVRAIYERAGEKQIALAASTPEAGKSQAMGAGLG
;
A
#
# COMPACT_ATOMS: atom_id res chain seq x y z
N MET A 1 -2.77 -5.82 19.15
CA MET A 1 -3.72 -4.88 18.50
C MET A 1 -4.02 -3.76 19.50
N VAL A 2 -4.02 -2.51 19.07
CA VAL A 2 -4.02 -1.35 19.97
C VAL A 2 -5.39 -0.70 20.14
N ALA A 3 -6.20 -0.75 19.08
CA ALA A 3 -7.60 -0.38 19.11
C ALA A 3 -8.44 -1.51 18.46
N SER A 4 -9.46 -2.00 19.17
CA SER A 4 -10.47 -2.90 18.62
C SER A 4 -11.84 -2.25 18.64
N VAL A 5 -12.62 -2.44 17.57
CA VAL A 5 -14.02 -2.01 17.51
C VAL A 5 -14.90 -3.23 17.33
N SER A 6 -15.85 -3.43 18.25
CA SER A 6 -16.81 -4.54 18.19
C SER A 6 -18.23 -4.05 18.40
N ALA A 7 -19.17 -4.54 17.58
CA ALA A 7 -20.59 -4.32 17.82
C ALA A 7 -21.05 -5.15 19.03
N LEU A 8 -21.86 -4.54 19.89
CA LEU A 8 -22.44 -5.23 21.03
C LEU A 8 -23.61 -6.12 20.60
N SER A 9 -23.66 -7.35 21.13
CA SER A 9 -24.66 -8.35 20.79
C SER A 9 -25.92 -8.30 21.67
N SER A 10 -25.80 -7.85 22.92
CA SER A 10 -26.89 -7.80 23.89
C SER A 10 -26.65 -6.69 24.92
N ALA A 11 -27.70 -5.92 25.24
CA ALA A 11 -27.66 -4.87 26.26
C ALA A 11 -27.40 -5.44 27.66
N GLY A 12 -28.13 -6.48 28.07
CA GLY A 12 -27.98 -7.10 29.39
C GLY A 12 -26.63 -7.79 29.61
N GLN A 13 -26.08 -8.44 28.58
CA GLN A 13 -24.72 -9.00 28.65
C GLN A 13 -23.65 -7.91 28.70
N ALA A 14 -23.84 -6.79 27.99
CA ALA A 14 -22.90 -5.68 28.02
C ALA A 14 -22.91 -4.96 29.37
N ALA A 15 -24.09 -4.63 29.89
CA ALA A 15 -24.25 -3.97 31.19
C ALA A 15 -23.62 -4.79 32.33
N SER A 16 -23.87 -6.11 32.39
CA SER A 16 -23.26 -6.99 33.39
C SER A 16 -21.75 -7.21 33.19
N TYR A 17 -21.26 -7.19 31.95
CA TYR A 17 -19.85 -7.39 31.66
C TYR A 17 -18.97 -6.22 32.14
N TYR A 18 -19.45 -4.99 31.99
CA TYR A 18 -18.73 -3.79 32.42
C TYR A 18 -18.91 -3.48 33.92
N GLU A 19 -19.87 -4.14 34.58
CA GLU A 19 -20.11 -4.09 36.04
C GLU A 19 -19.14 -4.97 36.85
N ALA A 20 -18.75 -6.14 36.33
CA ALA A 20 -18.04 -7.15 37.12
C ALA A 20 -16.63 -6.77 37.59
N ASP A 21 -16.09 -5.62 37.16
CA ASP A 21 -14.77 -5.11 37.51
C ASP A 21 -14.83 -3.77 38.31
N ASP A 22 -15.99 -3.32 38.80
CA ASP A 22 -16.12 -2.05 39.57
C ASP A 22 -15.57 -2.10 41.02
N TYR A 23 -14.97 -3.21 41.46
CA TYR A 23 -14.45 -3.37 42.82
C TYR A 23 -13.09 -2.68 43.09
N TYR A 24 -12.50 -1.97 42.13
CA TYR A 24 -11.06 -1.60 42.16
C TYR A 24 -10.73 -0.13 42.54
N ALA A 25 -11.54 0.52 43.37
CA ALA A 25 -11.28 1.89 43.82
C ALA A 25 -10.23 1.98 44.96
N GLU A 26 -8.95 1.72 44.67
CA GLU A 26 -7.84 2.21 45.53
C GLU A 26 -7.20 3.49 44.95
N GLY A 27 -7.63 4.64 45.48
CA GLY A 27 -6.92 5.92 45.33
C GLY A 27 -7.59 7.01 44.48
N GLY A 28 -8.93 7.04 44.38
CA GLY A 28 -9.67 8.24 43.97
C GLY A 28 -9.62 8.61 42.48
N MET A 29 -9.36 7.66 41.57
CA MET A 29 -9.63 7.86 40.13
C MET A 29 -10.82 6.98 39.74
N ALA A 30 -11.93 7.60 39.33
CA ALA A 30 -13.13 6.88 38.92
C ALA A 30 -12.81 5.80 37.87
N PRO A 31 -13.24 4.54 38.06
CA PRO A 31 -13.01 3.44 37.12
C PRO A 31 -13.88 3.58 35.85
N SER A 32 -15.00 4.30 35.96
CA SER A 32 -15.89 4.63 34.85
C SER A 32 -16.18 6.13 34.74
N GLU A 33 -16.38 6.63 33.52
CA GLU A 33 -16.69 8.05 33.26
C GLU A 33 -17.52 8.20 31.97
N TRP A 34 -18.50 9.11 31.97
CA TRP A 34 -19.19 9.56 30.76
C TRP A 34 -18.35 10.54 29.93
N PHE A 35 -18.42 10.41 28.60
CA PHE A 35 -17.70 11.25 27.65
C PHE A 35 -18.59 11.60 26.46
N GLY A 36 -18.41 12.83 25.94
CA GLY A 36 -19.00 13.33 24.70
C GLY A 36 -20.18 14.28 24.90
N GLU A 37 -20.40 15.14 23.90
CA GLU A 37 -21.43 16.19 23.90
C GLU A 37 -22.85 15.60 24.00
N ALA A 38 -23.09 14.41 23.45
CA ALA A 38 -24.40 13.78 23.60
C ALA A 38 -24.62 13.25 25.02
N ALA A 39 -23.56 12.87 25.74
CA ALA A 39 -23.66 12.55 27.16
C ALA A 39 -24.05 13.81 27.97
N GLU A 40 -23.40 14.95 27.70
CA GLU A 40 -23.73 16.24 28.34
C GLU A 40 -25.18 16.66 28.07
N LYS A 41 -25.66 16.51 26.81
CA LYS A 41 -27.06 16.78 26.43
C LYS A 41 -28.07 15.88 27.13
N LEU A 42 -27.67 14.69 27.52
CA LEU A 42 -28.48 13.75 28.31
C LEU A 42 -28.34 13.99 29.83
N GLY A 43 -27.57 14.99 30.24
CA GLY A 43 -27.27 15.26 31.65
C GLY A 43 -26.36 14.21 32.30
N LEU A 44 -25.63 13.44 31.50
CA LEU A 44 -24.73 12.38 31.96
C LEU A 44 -23.33 12.97 32.17
N SER A 45 -22.85 12.90 33.41
CA SER A 45 -21.50 13.37 33.77
C SER A 45 -20.96 12.54 34.94
N GLY A 46 -19.63 12.51 35.08
CA GLY A 46 -18.99 11.74 36.13
C GLY A 46 -19.12 10.23 35.93
N GLU A 47 -19.26 9.49 37.03
CA GLU A 47 -19.32 8.03 37.06
C GLU A 47 -20.53 7.47 36.29
N VAL A 48 -20.38 6.29 35.69
CA VAL A 48 -21.42 5.71 34.85
C VAL A 48 -22.49 5.02 35.71
N ASP A 49 -23.67 5.65 35.82
CA ASP A 49 -24.83 5.02 36.46
C ASP A 49 -25.30 3.78 35.69
N ARG A 50 -25.47 2.67 36.41
CA ARG A 50 -25.76 1.35 35.84
C ARG A 50 -27.14 1.28 35.18
N GLU A 51 -28.17 1.74 35.88
CA GLU A 51 -29.55 1.64 35.40
C GLU A 51 -29.69 2.50 34.15
N LYS A 52 -29.16 3.72 34.19
CA LYS A 52 -29.12 4.63 33.07
C LYS A 52 -28.34 4.07 31.89
N PHE A 53 -27.18 3.46 32.13
CA PHE A 53 -26.38 2.84 31.08
C PHE A 53 -27.13 1.67 30.39
N ALA A 54 -27.79 0.81 31.17
CA ALA A 54 -28.59 -0.28 30.63
C ALA A 54 -29.79 0.23 29.79
N GLU A 55 -30.50 1.25 30.26
CA GLU A 55 -31.59 1.90 29.51
C GLU A 55 -31.12 2.43 28.15
N LEU A 56 -29.96 3.10 28.14
CA LEU A 56 -29.38 3.68 26.93
C LEU A 56 -28.97 2.59 25.92
N LEU A 57 -28.42 1.46 26.40
CA LEU A 57 -28.10 0.29 25.58
C LEU A 57 -29.35 -0.44 25.03
N GLU A 58 -30.50 -0.30 25.70
CA GLU A 58 -31.80 -0.77 25.18
C GLU A 58 -32.41 0.20 24.16
N GLY A 59 -31.78 1.35 23.94
CA GLY A 59 -32.25 2.39 23.03
C GLY A 59 -33.27 3.35 23.63
N ARG A 60 -33.44 3.37 24.96
CA ARG A 60 -34.27 4.38 25.66
C ARG A 60 -33.45 5.65 25.88
N ILE A 61 -33.60 6.62 24.99
CA ILE A 61 -32.78 7.84 24.95
C ILE A 61 -33.70 9.06 24.98
N ALA A 62 -33.52 9.96 25.95
CA ALA A 62 -34.31 11.18 26.12
C ALA A 62 -35.85 10.96 26.08
N GLY A 63 -36.35 9.87 26.67
CA GLY A 63 -37.77 9.52 26.67
C GLY A 63 -38.29 8.91 25.35
N GLN A 64 -37.43 8.73 24.35
CA GLN A 64 -37.73 8.07 23.08
C GLN A 64 -37.18 6.63 23.07
N GLN A 65 -37.89 5.72 22.41
CA GLN A 65 -37.38 4.39 22.06
C GLN A 65 -36.79 4.43 20.65
N LEU A 66 -35.46 4.35 20.54
CA LEU A 66 -34.75 4.20 19.27
C LEU A 66 -34.76 2.74 18.81
N GLY A 67 -34.79 2.52 17.49
CA GLY A 67 -34.80 1.21 16.88
C GLY A 67 -35.76 1.14 15.69
N THR A 68 -35.76 0.02 14.97
CA THR A 68 -36.73 -0.23 13.90
C THR A 68 -37.73 -1.27 14.35
N THR A 69 -39.02 -0.97 14.24
CA THR A 69 -40.07 -1.95 14.55
C THR A 69 -40.19 -2.96 13.41
N ARG A 70 -40.00 -4.24 13.71
CA ARG A 70 -40.24 -5.37 12.81
C ARG A 70 -41.02 -6.43 13.58
N ASP A 71 -42.09 -6.93 12.97
CA ASP A 71 -42.95 -7.98 13.57
C ASP A 71 -43.41 -7.65 15.01
N GLY A 72 -43.70 -6.38 15.28
CA GLY A 72 -44.13 -5.90 16.60
C GLY A 72 -43.03 -5.78 17.66
N LYS A 73 -41.77 -6.10 17.34
CA LYS A 73 -40.61 -5.93 18.22
C LYS A 73 -39.71 -4.80 17.74
N VAL A 74 -39.23 -3.98 18.66
CA VAL A 74 -38.24 -2.95 18.35
C VAL A 74 -36.85 -3.59 18.28
N GLU A 75 -36.26 -3.61 17.09
CA GLU A 75 -34.87 -3.99 16.89
C GLU A 75 -33.97 -2.76 17.10
N HIS A 76 -33.28 -2.72 18.24
CA HIS A 76 -32.25 -1.75 18.54
C HIS A 76 -30.89 -2.45 18.67
N ARG A 77 -29.84 -1.89 18.05
CA ARG A 77 -28.47 -2.34 18.29
C ARG A 77 -27.92 -1.57 19.50
N PRO A 78 -27.42 -2.24 20.55
CA PRO A 78 -27.03 -1.55 21.78
C PRO A 78 -25.96 -0.48 21.60
N GLY A 79 -24.96 -0.75 20.76
CA GLY A 79 -23.83 0.14 20.57
C GLY A 79 -22.60 -0.56 20.03
N TRP A 80 -21.47 0.12 20.19
CA TRP A 80 -20.16 -0.37 19.80
C TRP A 80 -19.18 -0.14 20.93
N ASP A 81 -18.33 -1.12 21.19
CA ASP A 81 -17.19 -0.98 22.12
C ASP A 81 -15.91 -0.69 21.34
N ILE A 82 -15.22 0.37 21.74
CA ILE A 82 -13.86 0.70 21.32
C ILE A 82 -12.91 0.39 22.48
N THR A 83 -12.15 -0.69 22.37
CA THR A 83 -11.14 -1.03 23.37
C THR A 83 -9.79 -0.45 22.96
N LEU A 84 -9.23 0.41 23.82
CA LEU A 84 -7.88 0.99 23.66
C LEU A 84 -6.93 0.34 24.66
N SER A 85 -5.95 -0.40 24.17
CA SER A 85 -5.01 -1.17 25.00
C SER A 85 -3.60 -0.60 24.95
N ALA A 86 -3.01 -0.34 26.12
CA ALA A 86 -1.64 0.14 26.23
C ALA A 86 -0.63 -0.98 25.83
N PRO A 87 0.60 -0.61 25.42
CA PRO A 87 1.69 -1.56 25.28
C PRO A 87 1.93 -2.37 26.57
N LYS A 88 2.52 -3.56 26.44
CA LYS A 88 2.71 -4.44 27.58
C LYS A 88 3.70 -3.84 28.58
N SER A 89 4.81 -3.26 28.13
CA SER A 89 5.76 -2.58 29.03
C SER A 89 5.13 -1.43 29.82
N VAL A 90 4.22 -0.66 29.20
CA VAL A 90 3.45 0.40 29.88
C VAL A 90 2.54 -0.20 30.95
N SER A 91 1.85 -1.31 30.64
CA SER A 91 1.02 -2.03 31.60
C SER A 91 1.83 -2.59 32.77
N ILE A 92 3.02 -3.15 32.50
CA ILE A 92 3.94 -3.66 33.54
C ILE A 92 4.40 -2.52 34.45
N MET A 93 4.85 -1.39 33.89
CA MET A 93 5.33 -0.26 34.69
C MET A 93 4.19 0.43 35.47
N ALA A 94 2.98 0.47 34.93
CA ALA A 94 1.81 1.01 35.61
C ALA A 94 1.33 0.11 36.77
N GLU A 95 1.11 -1.17 36.51
CA GLU A 95 0.44 -2.09 37.45
C GLU A 95 1.42 -2.87 38.34
N VAL A 96 2.52 -3.38 37.78
CA VAL A 96 3.50 -4.22 38.50
C VAL A 96 4.50 -3.36 39.27
N ALA A 97 5.08 -2.37 38.60
CA ALA A 97 6.00 -1.41 39.22
C ALA A 97 5.27 -0.32 40.02
N GLY A 98 4.01 -0.02 39.68
CA GLY A 98 3.15 0.87 40.46
C GLY A 98 3.26 2.35 40.12
N ASP A 99 3.80 2.73 38.95
CA ASP A 99 3.88 4.14 38.55
C ASP A 99 2.55 4.67 37.99
N LYS A 100 1.69 5.19 38.89
CA LYS A 100 0.36 5.73 38.55
C LYS A 100 0.39 6.89 37.53
N ARG A 101 1.55 7.51 37.26
CA ARG A 101 1.67 8.55 36.23
C ARG A 101 1.37 8.01 34.83
N LEU A 102 1.72 6.75 34.57
CA LEU A 102 1.43 6.07 33.29
C LEU A 102 -0.08 5.84 33.10
N ILE A 103 -0.83 5.59 34.17
CA ILE A 103 -2.30 5.45 34.13
C ILE A 103 -2.95 6.79 33.72
N LYS A 104 -2.42 7.92 34.22
CA LYS A 104 -2.88 9.25 33.82
C LYS A 104 -2.58 9.54 32.34
N ALA A 105 -1.38 9.20 31.88
CA ALA A 105 -1.01 9.34 30.47
C ALA A 105 -1.90 8.49 29.55
N HIS A 106 -2.21 7.25 29.94
CA HIS A 106 -3.19 6.40 29.26
C HIS A 106 -4.57 7.05 29.19
N GLY A 107 -5.09 7.56 30.31
CA GLY A 107 -6.38 8.24 30.35
C GLY A 107 -6.44 9.47 29.42
N ALA A 108 -5.40 10.29 29.39
CA ALA A 108 -5.32 11.44 28.49
C ALA A 108 -5.33 11.01 27.01
N ALA A 109 -4.56 9.98 26.65
CA ALA A 109 -4.54 9.42 25.30
C ALA A 109 -5.90 8.82 24.89
N VAL A 110 -6.59 8.15 25.82
CA VAL A 110 -7.97 7.65 25.60
C VAL A 110 -8.93 8.79 25.31
N LYS A 111 -8.95 9.84 26.16
CA LYS A 111 -9.86 10.99 25.97
C LYS A 111 -9.63 11.67 24.63
N LEU A 112 -8.37 11.84 24.20
CA LEU A 112 -8.06 12.42 22.90
C LEU A 112 -8.55 11.55 21.73
N ALA A 113 -8.36 10.23 21.82
CA ALA A 113 -8.84 9.30 20.81
C ALA A 113 -10.37 9.27 20.73
N LEU A 114 -11.07 9.33 21.87
CA LEU A 114 -12.53 9.40 21.92
C LEU A 114 -13.10 10.74 21.42
N ALA A 115 -12.41 11.86 21.65
CA ALA A 115 -12.77 13.15 21.05
C ALA A 115 -12.72 13.09 19.51
N HIS A 116 -11.72 12.41 18.96
CA HIS A 116 -11.64 12.17 17.52
C HIS A 116 -12.77 11.26 17.02
N VAL A 117 -13.09 10.19 17.76
CA VAL A 117 -14.25 9.33 17.48
C VAL A 117 -15.53 10.15 17.41
N GLU A 118 -15.82 10.98 18.41
CA GLU A 118 -16.99 11.83 18.44
C GLU A 118 -17.07 12.74 17.20
N LYS A 119 -15.99 13.47 16.92
CA LYS A 119 -15.94 14.42 15.80
C LYS A 119 -16.18 13.76 14.43
N HIS A 120 -15.68 12.54 14.22
CA HIS A 120 -15.63 11.93 12.88
C HIS A 120 -16.60 10.74 12.69
N MET A 121 -17.07 10.11 13.76
CA MET A 121 -18.00 8.96 13.71
C MET A 121 -19.45 9.34 13.94
N ALA A 122 -19.72 10.47 14.59
CA ALA A 122 -21.07 10.93 14.88
C ALA A 122 -21.82 11.28 13.60
N ALA A 123 -22.62 10.35 13.11
CA ALA A 123 -23.48 10.53 11.95
C ALA A 123 -24.72 9.65 12.06
N THR A 124 -25.79 10.10 11.42
CA THR A 124 -27.06 9.38 11.31
C THR A 124 -27.57 9.35 9.87
N ARG A 125 -28.61 8.55 9.62
CA ARG A 125 -29.30 8.47 8.33
C ARG A 125 -30.65 9.16 8.42
N ILE A 126 -30.88 10.11 7.53
CA ILE A 126 -32.17 10.81 7.40
C ILE A 126 -32.79 10.39 6.07
N ARG A 127 -34.08 10.05 6.11
CA ARG A 127 -34.86 9.72 4.91
C ARG A 127 -35.70 10.93 4.53
N GLN A 128 -35.43 11.51 3.36
CA GLN A 128 -36.16 12.65 2.82
C GLN A 128 -36.48 12.34 1.35
N ASP A 129 -37.75 12.51 0.95
CA ASP A 129 -38.23 12.28 -0.42
C ASP A 129 -37.87 10.92 -1.03
N GLY A 130 -37.84 9.87 -0.19
CA GLY A 130 -37.49 8.50 -0.60
C GLY A 130 -35.99 8.21 -0.68
N GLU A 131 -35.13 9.23 -0.60
CA GLU A 131 -33.67 9.12 -0.61
C GLU A 131 -33.12 9.05 0.83
N VAL A 132 -32.09 8.21 1.05
CA VAL A 132 -31.41 8.09 2.36
C VAL A 132 -30.11 8.88 2.30
N ARG A 133 -30.01 9.94 3.12
CA ARG A 133 -28.80 10.77 3.22
C ARG A 133 -28.10 10.58 4.56
N ARG A 134 -26.77 10.59 4.52
CA ARG A 134 -25.93 10.62 5.71
C ARG A 134 -25.80 12.05 6.21
N GLU A 135 -26.10 12.29 7.48
CA GLU A 135 -25.89 13.57 8.14
C GLU A 135 -24.89 13.41 9.28
N THR A 136 -23.87 14.26 9.34
CA THR A 136 -22.90 14.29 10.45
C THR A 136 -23.52 15.07 11.60
N THR A 137 -23.51 14.50 12.80
CA THR A 137 -24.16 15.06 13.99
C THR A 137 -23.16 15.66 14.99
N GLY A 138 -21.91 15.20 14.97
CA GLY A 138 -20.82 15.75 15.78
C GLY A 138 -20.88 15.48 17.29
N ASN A 139 -21.84 14.68 17.76
CA ASN A 139 -22.03 14.38 19.18
C ASN A 139 -22.24 12.87 19.42
N LEU A 140 -21.59 12.32 20.46
CA LEU A 140 -21.78 10.94 20.93
C LEU A 140 -21.97 10.89 22.45
N ALA A 141 -22.61 9.83 22.94
CA ALA A 141 -22.61 9.46 24.35
C ALA A 141 -21.74 8.20 24.50
N ILE A 142 -20.66 8.31 25.25
CA ILE A 142 -19.67 7.25 25.41
C ILE A 142 -19.47 6.96 26.90
N ALA A 143 -19.75 5.74 27.33
CA ALA A 143 -19.39 5.26 28.66
C ALA A 143 -17.98 4.66 28.62
N THR A 144 -17.07 5.13 29.45
CA THR A 144 -15.70 4.62 29.51
C THR A 144 -15.51 3.74 30.74
N PHE A 145 -14.82 2.60 30.59
CA PHE A 145 -14.50 1.66 31.67
C PHE A 145 -13.02 1.27 31.57
N ARG A 146 -12.21 1.61 32.58
CA ARG A 146 -10.78 1.31 32.60
C ARG A 146 -10.50 0.03 33.37
N HIS A 147 -9.79 -0.90 32.74
CA HIS A 147 -9.38 -2.17 33.32
C HIS A 147 -7.84 -2.31 33.33
N ALA A 148 -7.35 -3.13 34.25
CA ALA A 148 -5.92 -3.39 34.46
C ALA A 148 -5.50 -4.85 34.19
N THR A 149 -6.45 -5.76 33.98
CA THR A 149 -6.24 -7.21 33.88
C THR A 149 -6.71 -7.75 32.53
N SER A 150 -5.94 -8.65 31.93
CA SER A 150 -6.39 -9.39 30.75
C SER A 150 -7.39 -10.49 31.17
N ARG A 151 -8.02 -11.13 30.19
CA ARG A 151 -8.84 -12.32 30.45
C ARG A 151 -8.05 -13.49 31.03
N ALA A 152 -6.75 -13.59 30.74
CA ALA A 152 -5.85 -14.58 31.34
C ALA A 152 -5.23 -14.05 32.64
N GLN A 153 -5.82 -12.99 33.23
CA GLN A 153 -5.34 -12.34 34.46
C GLN A 153 -3.91 -11.78 34.37
N ASP A 154 -3.40 -11.50 33.16
CA ASP A 154 -2.12 -10.78 32.95
C ASP A 154 -2.28 -9.27 33.22
N PRO A 155 -1.21 -8.52 33.52
CA PRO A 155 -1.29 -7.06 33.58
C PRO A 155 -1.56 -6.49 32.18
N GLN A 156 -2.70 -5.84 31.98
CA GLN A 156 -3.10 -5.22 30.72
C GLN A 156 -3.93 -3.96 30.99
N LEU A 157 -3.29 -2.80 30.92
CA LEU A 157 -3.97 -1.51 31.02
C LEU A 157 -4.74 -1.24 29.73
N HIS A 158 -6.06 -1.15 29.83
CA HIS A 158 -6.94 -0.85 28.70
C HIS A 158 -8.19 -0.11 29.14
N THR A 159 -8.85 0.56 28.19
CA THR A 159 -10.13 1.21 28.41
C THR A 159 -11.12 0.79 27.34
N HIS A 160 -12.30 0.36 27.77
CA HIS A 160 -13.47 0.17 26.93
C HIS A 160 -14.21 1.50 26.80
N GLY A 161 -14.40 1.98 25.58
CA GLY A 161 -15.24 3.13 25.26
C GLY A 161 -16.52 2.64 24.59
N VAL A 162 -17.59 2.49 25.36
CA VAL A 162 -18.88 1.99 24.89
C VAL A 162 -19.70 3.15 24.33
N ILE A 163 -19.77 3.22 23.00
CA ILE A 163 -20.58 4.19 22.27
C ILE A 163 -22.03 3.71 22.27
N ILE A 164 -22.89 4.51 22.88
CA ILE A 164 -24.34 4.32 22.83
C ILE A 164 -24.84 4.56 21.40
N ASN A 165 -25.75 3.72 20.91
CA ASN A 165 -26.32 3.88 19.57
C ASN A 165 -27.41 4.98 19.53
N GLY A 166 -26.98 6.21 19.79
CA GLY A 166 -27.83 7.40 19.79
C GLY A 166 -27.01 8.65 19.56
N THR A 167 -27.52 9.54 18.72
CA THR A 167 -26.95 10.86 18.48
C THR A 167 -28.08 11.85 18.18
N GLN A 168 -27.85 13.12 18.47
CA GLN A 168 -28.82 14.18 18.21
C GLN A 168 -28.51 14.85 16.87
N ASP A 169 -29.50 14.92 15.98
CA ASP A 169 -29.40 15.68 14.72
C ASP A 169 -29.44 17.20 14.96
N LYS A 170 -29.20 17.98 13.91
CA LYS A 170 -29.21 19.46 13.97
C LYS A 170 -30.56 20.05 14.40
N ASP A 171 -31.64 19.28 14.22
CA ASP A 171 -33.02 19.67 14.54
C ASP A 171 -33.41 19.26 15.97
N GLY A 172 -32.46 18.68 16.73
CA GLY A 172 -32.66 18.28 18.12
C GLY A 172 -33.25 16.88 18.30
N ASN A 173 -33.47 16.12 17.23
CA ASN A 173 -34.07 14.79 17.30
C ASN A 173 -33.02 13.71 17.55
N TRP A 174 -33.34 12.75 18.40
CA TRP A 174 -32.49 11.60 18.66
C TRP A 174 -32.66 10.53 17.59
N ARG A 175 -31.55 10.04 17.04
CA ARG A 175 -31.51 9.04 15.97
C ARG A 175 -30.39 8.03 16.20
N SER A 176 -30.56 6.85 15.60
CA SER A 176 -29.54 5.79 15.60
C SER A 176 -28.32 6.20 14.76
N LEU A 177 -27.13 5.72 15.15
CA LEU A 177 -25.88 5.99 14.46
C LEU A 177 -25.76 5.22 13.13
N GLU A 178 -25.03 5.82 12.17
CA GLU A 178 -24.64 5.17 10.93
C GLU A 178 -23.27 4.47 11.07
N PRO A 179 -23.20 3.12 10.97
CA PRO A 179 -21.99 2.38 11.31
C PRO A 179 -20.87 2.43 10.25
N ARG A 180 -21.06 3.09 9.10
CA ARG A 180 -20.12 3.00 7.97
C ARG A 180 -18.69 3.43 8.34
N ALA A 181 -18.55 4.45 9.19
CA ALA A 181 -17.25 5.03 9.53
C ALA A 181 -16.45 4.20 10.58
N PHE A 182 -17.10 3.30 11.31
CA PHE A 182 -16.52 2.62 12.48
C PHE A 182 -15.28 1.77 12.14
N TYR A 183 -15.35 1.01 11.04
CA TYR A 183 -14.24 0.14 10.62
C TYR A 183 -13.13 0.90 9.88
N GLN A 184 -13.46 2.04 9.25
CA GLN A 184 -12.47 2.88 8.58
C GLN A 184 -11.62 3.64 9.61
N LEU A 185 -12.25 4.15 10.68
CA LEU A 185 -11.59 4.96 11.70
C LEU A 185 -10.84 4.14 12.75
N GLN A 186 -11.11 2.84 12.92
CA GLN A 186 -10.40 1.97 13.87
C GLN A 186 -8.86 2.12 13.79
N LYS A 187 -8.30 2.16 12.57
CA LYS A 187 -6.85 2.29 12.37
C LYS A 187 -6.32 3.67 12.78
N GLU A 188 -7.11 4.71 12.50
CA GLU A 188 -6.79 6.10 12.82
C GLU A 188 -6.86 6.34 14.32
N ILE A 189 -7.93 5.89 14.97
CA ILE A 189 -8.12 5.94 16.44
C ILE A 189 -6.93 5.28 17.14
N GLY A 190 -6.55 4.08 16.70
CA GLY A 190 -5.39 3.37 17.26
C GLY A 190 -4.08 4.13 17.06
N ALA A 191 -3.90 4.83 15.94
CA ALA A 191 -2.70 5.64 15.69
C ALA A 191 -2.64 6.89 16.59
N ILE A 192 -3.76 7.60 16.73
CA ILE A 192 -3.88 8.78 17.61
C ILE A 192 -3.57 8.39 19.05
N TYR A 193 -4.24 7.35 19.56
CA TYR A 193 -4.00 6.85 20.92
C TYR A 193 -2.53 6.45 21.13
N ARG A 194 -1.93 5.70 20.20
CA ARG A 194 -0.51 5.30 20.30
C ARG A 194 0.42 6.49 20.33
N GLN A 195 0.23 7.45 19.42
CA GLN A 195 1.08 8.62 19.31
C GLN A 195 1.02 9.45 20.59
N GLU A 196 -0.18 9.69 21.09
CA GLU A 196 -0.38 10.48 22.30
C GLU A 196 0.15 9.76 23.54
N LEU A 197 -0.07 8.45 23.65
CA LEU A 197 0.48 7.66 24.75
C LEU A 197 2.01 7.61 24.70
N ALA A 198 2.61 7.42 23.52
CA ALA A 198 4.06 7.46 23.36
C ALA A 198 4.64 8.80 23.81
N HIS A 199 3.96 9.89 23.44
CA HIS A 199 4.33 11.24 23.87
C HIS A 199 4.21 11.42 25.38
N GLY A 200 3.09 11.04 25.97
CA GLY A 200 2.89 11.10 27.42
C GLY A 200 3.91 10.27 28.20
N VAL A 201 4.24 9.06 27.73
CA VAL A 201 5.26 8.20 28.35
C VAL A 201 6.66 8.81 28.24
N ALA A 202 7.03 9.36 27.08
CA ALA A 202 8.30 10.05 26.89
C ALA A 202 8.40 11.31 27.76
N ALA A 203 7.32 12.09 27.86
CA ALA A 203 7.24 13.29 28.70
C ALA A 203 7.38 12.97 30.21
N LEU A 204 7.03 11.75 30.63
CA LEU A 204 7.28 11.26 31.99
C LEU A 204 8.76 10.85 32.24
N GLY A 205 9.62 10.98 31.22
CA GLY A 205 11.05 10.71 31.25
C GLY A 205 11.44 9.26 30.93
N TYR A 206 10.49 8.42 30.50
CA TYR A 206 10.80 7.07 30.04
C TYR A 206 11.43 7.13 28.64
N ARG A 207 12.50 6.35 28.44
CA ARG A 207 12.99 6.09 27.08
C ARG A 207 12.05 5.07 26.43
N ILE A 208 11.71 5.30 25.17
CA ILE A 208 10.86 4.40 24.40
C ILE A 208 11.63 3.86 23.20
N GLU A 209 11.35 2.62 22.84
CA GLU A 209 11.91 1.94 21.68
C GLU A 209 10.79 1.35 20.82
N LYS A 210 11.09 1.07 19.56
CA LYS A 210 10.10 0.54 18.63
C LYS A 210 9.82 -0.92 18.97
N GLY A 211 8.56 -1.22 19.28
CA GLY A 211 8.07 -2.58 19.52
C GLY A 211 7.56 -3.25 18.24
N LYS A 212 7.01 -4.46 18.42
CA LYS A 212 6.36 -5.25 17.34
C LYS A 212 5.09 -4.51 16.84
N ASP A 213 4.68 -4.71 15.59
CA ASP A 213 3.42 -4.18 15.03
C ASP A 213 3.18 -2.65 15.11
N SER A 214 4.24 -1.83 15.02
CA SER A 214 4.14 -0.36 15.14
C SER A 214 3.71 0.13 16.53
N LEU A 215 3.87 -0.70 17.56
CA LEU A 215 3.85 -0.28 18.96
C LEU A 215 5.20 0.30 19.39
N PHE A 216 5.23 0.95 20.55
CA PHE A 216 6.45 1.26 21.26
C PHE A 216 6.47 0.45 22.57
N GLU A 217 7.66 0.18 23.09
CA GLU A 217 7.86 -0.35 24.43
C GLU A 217 8.78 0.59 25.24
N ILE A 218 8.70 0.54 26.56
CA ILE A 218 9.59 1.28 27.46
C ILE A 218 10.95 0.57 27.49
N ALA A 219 11.99 1.27 27.05
CA ALA A 219 13.35 0.75 27.05
C ALA A 219 13.81 0.46 28.48
N GLY A 220 14.37 -0.73 28.69
CA GLY A 220 14.80 -1.22 30.00
C GLY A 220 13.81 -2.17 30.69
N VAL A 221 12.62 -2.38 30.12
CA VAL A 221 11.74 -3.50 30.50
C VAL A 221 12.20 -4.74 29.72
N PRO A 222 12.66 -5.83 30.39
CA PRO A 222 13.19 -7.01 29.68
C PRO A 222 12.14 -7.71 28.80
N GLU A 223 12.53 -8.14 27.58
CA GLU A 223 11.63 -8.89 26.68
C GLU A 223 11.10 -10.17 27.35
N LYS A 224 11.93 -10.86 28.15
CA LYS A 224 11.49 -12.02 28.95
C LYS A 224 10.34 -11.70 29.90
N ALA A 225 10.36 -10.53 30.54
CA ALA A 225 9.29 -10.11 31.44
C ALA A 225 8.01 -9.73 30.66
N ILE A 226 8.18 -9.11 29.49
CA ILE A 226 7.06 -8.83 28.57
C ILE A 226 6.40 -10.13 28.13
N ASP A 227 7.18 -11.13 27.70
CA ASP A 227 6.68 -12.42 27.23
C ASP A 227 6.00 -13.22 28.36
N ALA A 228 6.64 -13.31 29.52
CA ALA A 228 6.12 -14.06 30.68
C ALA A 228 4.78 -13.51 31.20
N LEU A 229 4.58 -12.18 31.10
CA LEU A 229 3.35 -11.50 31.50
C LEU A 229 2.38 -11.28 30.32
N SER A 230 2.53 -12.02 29.22
CA SER A 230 1.71 -11.92 27.99
C SER A 230 1.01 -13.23 27.62
N GLN A 231 0.64 -14.05 28.60
CA GLN A 231 0.06 -15.38 28.37
C GLN A 231 -1.17 -15.35 27.44
N ARG A 232 -2.05 -14.35 27.61
CA ARG A 232 -3.22 -14.17 26.74
C ARG A 232 -2.83 -14.01 25.27
N THR A 233 -1.78 -13.24 25.00
CA THR A 233 -1.29 -12.99 23.65
C THR A 233 -0.67 -14.24 23.06
N ALA A 234 0.16 -14.94 23.85
CA ALA A 234 0.78 -16.19 23.43
C ALA A 234 -0.26 -17.26 23.05
N ALA A 235 -1.35 -17.38 23.81
CA ALA A 235 -2.43 -18.32 23.50
C ALA A 235 -3.14 -17.99 22.17
N ILE A 236 -3.44 -16.71 21.91
CA ILE A 236 -4.03 -16.27 20.64
C ILE A 236 -3.09 -16.57 19.48
N ASP A 237 -1.81 -16.26 19.66
CA ASP A 237 -0.81 -16.40 18.60
C ASP A 237 -0.54 -17.87 18.28
N ALA A 238 -0.49 -18.74 19.30
CA ALA A 238 -0.45 -20.19 19.14
C ALA A 238 -1.69 -20.70 18.39
N ARG A 239 -2.89 -20.23 18.74
CA ARG A 239 -4.13 -20.65 18.06
C ARG A 239 -4.21 -20.17 16.61
N LEU A 240 -3.67 -18.98 16.32
CA LEU A 240 -3.53 -18.50 14.94
C LEU A 240 -2.54 -19.37 14.17
N ALA A 241 -1.41 -19.74 14.79
CA ALA A 241 -0.41 -20.61 14.19
C ALA A 241 -0.95 -22.02 13.89
N GLU A 242 -1.72 -22.62 14.80
CA GLU A 242 -2.44 -23.88 14.58
C GLU A 242 -3.39 -23.81 13.37
N ARG A 243 -3.98 -22.63 13.15
CA ARG A 243 -4.86 -22.34 12.00
C ARG A 243 -4.06 -21.96 10.74
N GLY A 244 -2.74 -22.09 10.77
CA GLY A 244 -1.86 -21.84 9.62
C GLY A 244 -1.68 -20.36 9.27
N THR A 245 -1.97 -19.46 10.21
CA THR A 245 -1.82 -18.01 10.04
C THR A 245 -1.08 -17.40 11.23
N ASN A 246 -0.85 -16.08 11.23
CA ASN A 246 -0.25 -15.38 12.36
C ASN A 246 -0.96 -14.04 12.58
N ARG A 247 -0.59 -13.30 13.63
CA ARG A 247 -1.24 -12.02 13.96
C ARG A 247 -1.12 -10.97 12.87
N GLU A 248 -0.10 -11.00 12.04
CA GLU A 248 0.10 -10.03 10.96
C GLU A 248 -0.80 -10.36 9.76
N GLN A 249 -0.91 -11.65 9.44
CA GLN A 249 -1.61 -12.19 8.26
C GLN A 249 -3.10 -12.43 8.49
N ALA A 250 -3.50 -12.70 9.73
CA ALA A 250 -4.88 -13.02 10.07
C ALA A 250 -5.80 -11.82 9.81
N SER A 251 -6.96 -12.08 9.22
CA SER A 251 -8.05 -11.12 9.13
C SER A 251 -8.59 -10.76 10.52
N ALA A 252 -9.30 -9.64 10.64
CA ALA A 252 -9.95 -9.25 11.89
C ALA A 252 -10.89 -10.35 12.41
N ALA A 253 -11.60 -11.04 11.51
CA ALA A 253 -12.46 -12.16 11.85
C ALA A 253 -11.68 -13.38 12.36
N GLU A 254 -10.56 -13.75 11.73
CA GLU A 254 -9.72 -14.87 12.20
C GLU A 254 -9.09 -14.56 13.56
N LYS A 255 -8.63 -13.32 13.80
CA LYS A 255 -8.16 -12.88 15.12
C LYS A 255 -9.26 -12.95 16.16
N GLN A 256 -10.48 -12.56 15.80
CA GLN A 256 -11.64 -12.62 16.68
C GLN A 256 -12.01 -14.07 17.01
N ILE A 257 -12.00 -14.97 16.03
CA ILE A 257 -12.26 -16.40 16.25
C ILE A 257 -11.16 -17.02 17.12
N ALA A 258 -9.89 -16.79 16.82
CA ALA A 258 -8.79 -17.30 17.64
C ALA A 258 -8.86 -16.77 19.08
N ALA A 259 -9.24 -15.51 19.27
CA ALA A 259 -9.47 -14.92 20.57
C ALA A 259 -10.68 -15.54 21.31
N LEU A 260 -11.74 -15.93 20.60
CA LEU A 260 -12.91 -16.59 21.18
C LEU A 260 -12.64 -18.07 21.51
N ASP A 261 -11.88 -18.78 20.67
CA ASP A 261 -11.49 -20.18 20.89
C ASP A 261 -10.60 -20.35 22.11
N THR A 262 -9.68 -19.41 22.32
CA THR A 262 -8.73 -19.38 23.44
C THR A 262 -9.32 -18.73 24.68
N ARG A 263 -10.64 -18.57 24.71
CA ARG A 263 -11.34 -17.87 25.79
C ARG A 263 -11.58 -18.83 26.94
N GLU A 264 -10.80 -18.66 28.00
CA GLU A 264 -11.08 -19.30 29.29
C GLU A 264 -12.26 -18.62 30.01
N VAL A 265 -12.89 -19.36 30.92
CA VAL A 265 -13.92 -18.83 31.82
C VAL A 265 -13.24 -17.85 32.78
N LYS A 266 -13.73 -16.60 32.83
CA LYS A 266 -13.14 -15.58 33.71
C LYS A 266 -13.33 -16.01 35.17
N THR A 267 -12.23 -16.28 35.86
CA THR A 267 -12.20 -16.49 37.31
C THR A 267 -11.97 -15.15 38.01
N ASN A 268 -12.68 -14.89 39.10
CA ASN A 268 -12.50 -13.68 39.89
C ASN A 268 -11.36 -13.91 40.88
N ALA A 269 -10.20 -13.31 40.64
CA ALA A 269 -9.07 -13.29 41.56
C ALA A 269 -8.88 -11.87 42.12
N ASP A 270 -8.49 -11.77 43.38
CA ASP A 270 -8.22 -10.48 44.04
C ASP A 270 -7.01 -9.77 43.39
N HIS A 271 -7.14 -8.47 43.09
CA HIS A 271 -6.11 -7.70 42.39
C HIS A 271 -4.81 -7.57 43.19
N ARG A 272 -4.89 -7.58 44.52
CA ARG A 272 -3.68 -7.57 45.37
C ARG A 272 -2.89 -8.87 45.20
N THR A 273 -3.58 -10.01 45.15
CA THR A 273 -3.00 -11.32 44.86
C THR A 273 -2.40 -11.34 43.45
N LEU A 274 -3.16 -10.90 42.43
CA LEU A 274 -2.65 -10.82 41.07
C LEU A 274 -1.41 -9.93 40.95
N ARG A 275 -1.37 -8.77 41.61
CA ARG A 275 -0.18 -7.92 41.66
C ARG A 275 1.01 -8.58 42.35
N ALA A 276 0.77 -9.38 43.38
CA ALA A 276 1.83 -10.16 44.03
C ALA A 276 2.39 -11.21 43.07
N ASP A 277 1.52 -11.94 42.38
CA ASP A 277 1.88 -12.95 41.38
C ASP A 277 2.65 -12.33 40.21
N TRP A 278 2.17 -11.22 39.64
CA TRP A 278 2.87 -10.53 38.57
C TRP A 278 4.25 -10.03 38.99
N ARG A 279 4.39 -9.58 40.25
CA ARG A 279 5.70 -9.19 40.79
C ARG A 279 6.62 -10.39 40.93
N ALA A 280 6.12 -11.55 41.36
CA ALA A 280 6.90 -12.78 41.40
C ALA A 280 7.36 -13.18 39.99
N THR A 281 6.44 -13.25 39.02
CA THR A 281 6.76 -13.55 37.61
C THR A 281 7.76 -12.56 37.01
N ALA A 282 7.62 -11.27 37.31
CA ALA A 282 8.57 -10.25 36.85
C ALA A 282 9.96 -10.44 37.46
N ASN A 283 10.04 -10.77 38.76
CA ASN A 283 11.30 -11.06 39.43
C ASN A 283 11.99 -12.28 38.79
N ASP A 284 11.27 -13.37 38.56
CA ASP A 284 11.80 -14.60 37.94
C ASP A 284 12.27 -14.36 36.49
N SER A 285 11.72 -13.34 35.84
CA SER A 285 12.09 -12.91 34.49
C SER A 285 13.27 -11.91 34.46
N GLY A 286 13.91 -11.66 35.60
CA GLY A 286 15.04 -10.74 35.73
C GLY A 286 14.67 -9.26 35.81
N PHE A 287 13.41 -8.94 36.13
CA PHE A 287 12.91 -7.58 36.33
C PHE A 287 12.41 -7.36 37.75
N ASP A 288 13.35 -7.47 38.70
CA ASP A 288 13.08 -7.40 40.13
C ASP A 288 12.64 -6.00 40.62
N LYS A 289 12.35 -5.89 41.92
CA LYS A 289 11.93 -4.61 42.52
C LYS A 289 12.98 -3.51 42.34
N ALA A 290 14.26 -3.81 42.48
CA ALA A 290 15.32 -2.82 42.36
C ALA A 290 15.43 -2.29 40.92
N ALA A 291 15.34 -3.17 39.92
CA ALA A 291 15.31 -2.80 38.51
C ALA A 291 14.11 -1.92 38.16
N ARG A 292 12.92 -2.26 38.66
CA ARG A 292 11.69 -1.47 38.48
C ARG A 292 11.80 -0.09 39.10
N ASP A 293 12.21 -0.02 40.37
CA ASP A 293 12.35 1.24 41.10
C ASP A 293 13.42 2.14 40.47
N LYS A 294 14.54 1.54 40.02
CA LYS A 294 15.60 2.24 39.29
C LYS A 294 15.06 2.89 38.02
N LEU A 295 14.27 2.17 37.22
CA LEU A 295 13.73 2.70 35.97
C LEU A 295 12.77 3.88 36.21
N ILE A 296 11.95 3.81 37.27
CA ILE A 296 11.07 4.93 37.71
C ILE A 296 11.92 6.14 38.14
N ALA A 297 12.96 5.90 38.94
CA ALA A 297 13.85 6.95 39.42
C ALA A 297 14.60 7.64 38.28
N GLU A 298 15.18 6.88 37.35
CA GLU A 298 15.84 7.43 36.16
C GLU A 298 14.88 8.26 35.30
N ALA A 299 13.63 7.81 35.13
CA ALA A 299 12.62 8.58 34.42
C ALA A 299 12.34 9.93 35.11
N ARG A 300 12.19 9.94 36.44
CA ARG A 300 11.99 11.17 37.21
C ARG A 300 13.19 12.12 37.12
N GLU A 301 14.40 11.60 37.22
CA GLU A 301 15.62 12.41 37.12
C GLU A 301 15.78 13.01 35.72
N ARG A 302 15.49 12.25 34.65
CA ARG A 302 15.52 12.78 33.27
C ARG A 302 14.58 13.97 33.06
N VAL A 303 13.40 13.97 33.68
CA VAL A 303 12.48 15.11 33.62
C VAL A 303 13.08 16.34 34.31
N LYS A 304 13.79 16.16 35.44
CA LYS A 304 14.44 17.26 36.17
C LYS A 304 15.67 17.81 35.46
N SER A 305 16.44 16.94 34.79
CA SER A 305 17.71 17.29 34.14
C SER A 305 17.57 17.73 32.69
N SER A 306 16.35 17.85 32.16
CA SER A 306 16.10 18.09 30.74
C SER A 306 16.50 19.52 30.33
N GLU A 307 17.74 19.68 29.87
CA GLU A 307 18.19 20.85 29.09
C GLU A 307 17.63 20.82 27.65
N ALA A 308 17.21 22.00 27.16
CA ALA A 308 16.81 22.37 25.80
C ALA A 308 16.65 21.23 24.75
N THR A 309 15.55 20.48 24.84
CA THR A 309 15.05 19.64 23.73
C THR A 309 14.56 20.54 22.58
N ILE A 310 14.71 20.08 21.32
CA ILE A 310 14.03 20.70 20.17
C ILE A 310 12.55 20.91 20.52
N SER A 311 12.03 22.12 20.33
CA SER A 311 10.61 22.41 20.60
C SER A 311 9.72 21.35 19.93
N PRO A 312 8.75 20.74 20.66
CA PRO A 312 7.80 19.79 20.09
C PRO A 312 7.14 20.31 18.81
N ASP A 313 6.89 21.62 18.71
CA ASP A 313 6.30 22.26 17.54
C ASP A 313 7.25 22.24 16.33
N LEU A 314 8.54 22.52 16.55
CA LEU A 314 9.54 22.47 15.48
C LEU A 314 9.69 21.03 14.96
N LEU A 315 9.68 20.04 15.85
CA LEU A 315 9.73 18.65 15.43
C LEU A 315 8.46 18.22 14.70
N ALA A 316 7.28 18.64 15.17
CA ALA A 316 6.02 18.39 14.49
C ALA A 316 6.03 18.96 13.06
N ARG A 317 6.52 20.19 12.87
CA ARG A 317 6.71 20.78 11.53
C ARG A 317 7.65 19.96 10.65
N GLN A 318 8.78 19.51 11.19
CA GLN A 318 9.71 18.63 10.45
C GLN A 318 9.05 17.30 10.08
N ALA A 319 8.29 16.71 10.99
CA ALA A 319 7.59 15.45 10.79
C ALA A 319 6.51 15.56 9.70
N VAL A 320 5.73 16.65 9.69
CA VAL A 320 4.73 16.93 8.66
C VAL A 320 5.39 17.15 7.30
N ALA A 321 6.47 17.92 7.23
CA ALA A 321 7.21 18.13 5.99
C ALA A 321 7.80 16.82 5.44
N TRP A 322 8.37 15.98 6.31
CA TRP A 322 8.89 14.67 5.95
C TRP A 322 7.78 13.74 5.46
N ALA A 323 6.65 13.68 6.16
CA ALA A 323 5.50 12.84 5.80
C ALA A 323 4.89 13.26 4.46
N ALA A 324 4.73 14.57 4.23
CA ALA A 324 4.27 15.10 2.94
C ALA A 324 5.25 14.77 1.81
N ALA A 325 6.56 14.89 2.03
CA ALA A 325 7.58 14.52 1.06
C ALA A 325 7.54 13.02 0.74
N LYS A 326 7.41 12.15 1.75
CA LYS A 326 7.27 10.70 1.60
C LYS A 326 6.03 10.33 0.78
N LEU A 327 4.86 10.85 1.15
CA LEU A 327 3.59 10.51 0.51
C LEU A 327 3.51 11.02 -0.93
N SER A 328 3.98 12.25 -1.16
CA SER A 328 3.93 12.90 -2.48
C SER A 328 4.79 12.22 -3.56
N GLU A 329 5.69 11.30 -3.20
CA GLU A 329 6.43 10.50 -4.18
C GLU A 329 5.54 9.47 -4.91
N ARG A 330 4.54 8.92 -4.21
CA ARG A 330 3.67 7.84 -4.73
C ARG A 330 2.25 8.31 -5.00
N GLN A 331 1.80 9.37 -4.34
CA GLN A 331 0.45 9.89 -4.38
C GLN A 331 0.44 11.36 -4.78
N ALA A 332 -0.36 11.74 -5.77
CA ALA A 332 -0.54 13.16 -6.10
C ALA A 332 -1.42 13.86 -5.06
N VAL A 333 -2.35 13.10 -4.45
CA VAL A 333 -3.22 13.52 -3.36
C VAL A 333 -3.21 12.42 -2.30
N PHE A 334 -3.06 12.79 -1.03
CA PHE A 334 -3.00 11.85 0.10
C PHE A 334 -3.92 12.30 1.24
N SER A 335 -4.48 11.36 2.00
CA SER A 335 -5.45 11.68 3.05
C SER A 335 -4.80 12.37 4.24
N ALA A 336 -5.55 13.23 4.92
CA ALA A 336 -5.12 13.87 6.15
C ALA A 336 -4.75 12.83 7.22
N SER A 337 -5.54 11.75 7.34
CA SER A 337 -5.29 10.65 8.27
C SER A 337 -3.96 9.94 8.02
N THR A 338 -3.62 9.67 6.76
CA THR A 338 -2.33 9.06 6.40
C THR A 338 -1.18 10.03 6.69
N LEU A 339 -1.33 11.32 6.37
CA LEU A 339 -0.32 12.34 6.67
C LEU A 339 -0.04 12.42 8.18
N THR A 340 -1.08 12.52 8.99
CA THR A 340 -0.98 12.57 10.46
C THR A 340 -0.28 11.34 11.01
N ARG A 341 -0.65 10.15 10.53
CA ARG A 341 -0.03 8.89 10.98
C ARG A 341 1.46 8.86 10.64
N GLU A 342 1.84 9.16 9.41
CA GLU A 342 3.26 9.14 8.99
C GLU A 342 4.09 10.20 9.73
N ALA A 343 3.52 11.38 10.00
CA ALA A 343 4.17 12.41 10.80
C ALA A 343 4.32 11.97 12.28
N GLY A 344 3.28 11.38 12.87
CA GLY A 344 3.33 10.82 14.22
C GLY A 344 4.36 9.71 14.36
N ASP A 345 4.41 8.78 13.40
CA ASP A 345 5.39 7.68 13.35
C ASP A 345 6.83 8.22 13.22
N PHE A 346 7.03 9.31 12.47
CA PHE A 346 8.33 9.98 12.37
C PHE A 346 8.72 10.68 13.67
N ALA A 347 7.79 11.38 14.33
CA ALA A 347 8.05 12.06 15.59
C ALA A 347 8.32 11.10 16.75
N PHE A 348 7.73 9.90 16.71
CA PHE A 348 8.00 8.77 17.63
C PHE A 348 8.03 9.19 19.12
N GLY A 349 6.92 9.72 19.62
CA GLY A 349 6.76 10.16 21.02
C GLY A 349 7.40 11.51 21.37
N LYS A 350 8.23 12.09 20.49
CA LYS A 350 8.79 13.42 20.73
C LYS A 350 7.81 14.56 20.44
N ALA A 351 6.72 14.29 19.71
CA ALA A 351 5.60 15.21 19.52
C ALA A 351 4.25 14.46 19.59
N GLY A 352 3.31 14.98 20.38
CA GLY A 352 1.95 14.44 20.50
C GLY A 352 1.07 14.72 19.28
N HIS A 353 -0.15 14.17 19.28
CA HIS A 353 -1.07 14.33 18.15
C HIS A 353 -1.51 15.78 17.97
N GLY A 354 -1.71 16.52 19.07
CA GLY A 354 -2.08 17.95 19.01
C GLY A 354 -1.07 18.81 18.25
N ALA A 355 0.22 18.66 18.55
CA ALA A 355 1.29 19.41 17.89
C ALA A 355 1.39 19.06 16.40
N VAL A 356 1.25 17.78 16.04
CA VAL A 356 1.23 17.35 14.62
C VAL A 356 0.03 17.94 13.90
N SER A 357 -1.17 17.89 14.49
CA SER A 357 -2.38 18.47 13.91
C SER A 357 -2.26 19.99 13.72
N ALA A 358 -1.69 20.71 14.69
CA ALA A 358 -1.38 22.14 14.55
C ALA A 358 -0.38 22.40 13.42
N ALA A 359 0.71 21.63 13.35
CA ALA A 359 1.70 21.78 12.28
C ALA A 359 1.13 21.50 10.87
N ILE A 360 0.16 20.58 10.75
CA ILE A 360 -0.57 20.35 9.49
C ILE A 360 -1.41 21.57 9.12
N ALA A 361 -2.15 22.15 10.08
CA ALA A 361 -2.96 23.34 9.86
C ALA A 361 -2.10 24.53 9.40
N GLU A 362 -1.00 24.80 10.11
CA GLU A 362 -0.07 25.87 9.75
C GLU A 362 0.59 25.62 8.37
N ALA A 363 0.93 24.38 8.03
CA ALA A 363 1.45 24.04 6.69
C ALA A 363 0.40 24.28 5.59
N GLY A 364 -0.88 24.12 5.91
CA GLY A 364 -2.00 24.54 5.08
C GLY A 364 -2.04 26.05 4.87
N GLU A 365 -1.94 26.83 5.95
CA GLU A 365 -1.94 28.30 5.92
C GLU A 365 -0.75 28.88 5.14
N ARG A 366 0.44 28.26 5.27
CA ARG A 366 1.64 28.64 4.50
C ARG A 366 1.58 28.19 3.04
N GLY A 367 0.56 27.42 2.65
CA GLY A 367 0.42 26.87 1.31
C GLY A 367 1.43 25.75 0.98
N GLU A 368 2.10 25.19 1.97
CA GLU A 368 2.99 24.01 1.81
C GLU A 368 2.17 22.73 1.58
N LEU A 369 0.97 22.69 2.15
CA LEU A 369 -0.07 21.71 1.89
C LEU A 369 -1.28 22.41 1.29
N VAL A 370 -1.82 21.85 0.21
CA VAL A 370 -3.00 22.41 -0.47
C VAL A 370 -4.18 21.45 -0.28
N PRO A 371 -5.28 21.87 0.37
CA PRO A 371 -6.43 21.00 0.63
C PRO A 371 -7.03 20.40 -0.65
N ARG A 372 -7.38 19.11 -0.60
CA ARG A 372 -7.98 18.35 -1.69
C ARG A 372 -8.90 17.27 -1.15
N THR A 373 -9.83 16.83 -1.99
CA THR A 373 -10.64 15.63 -1.72
C THR A 373 -9.87 14.40 -2.13
N VAL A 374 -9.73 13.45 -1.20
CA VAL A 374 -9.21 12.11 -1.48
C VAL A 374 -10.40 11.17 -1.64
N LEU A 375 -10.37 10.38 -2.71
CA LEU A 375 -11.32 9.31 -2.93
C LEU A 375 -10.66 8.02 -2.47
N ASP A 376 -11.34 7.28 -1.59
CA ASP A 376 -10.94 5.89 -1.37
C ASP A 376 -11.27 5.02 -2.60
N GLN A 377 -10.89 3.75 -2.55
CA GLN A 377 -11.12 2.83 -3.64
C GLN A 377 -12.59 2.54 -3.94
N ARG A 378 -13.51 2.89 -3.02
CA ARG A 378 -14.96 2.74 -3.19
C ARG A 378 -15.63 4.07 -3.57
N GLY A 379 -14.85 5.11 -3.82
CA GLY A 379 -15.33 6.45 -4.17
C GLY A 379 -15.79 7.29 -2.99
N ALA A 380 -15.53 6.87 -1.74
CA ALA A 380 -15.86 7.69 -0.59
C ALA A 380 -14.88 8.87 -0.48
N GLU A 381 -15.42 10.06 -0.20
CA GLU A 381 -14.66 11.31 -0.09
C GLU A 381 -14.09 11.52 1.31
N PHE A 382 -12.82 11.91 1.37
CA PHE A 382 -12.09 12.23 2.59
C PHE A 382 -11.30 13.51 2.44
N ALA A 383 -11.09 14.20 3.56
CA ALA A 383 -10.14 15.31 3.61
C ALA A 383 -8.72 14.82 3.31
N GLY A 384 -8.01 15.58 2.48
CA GLY A 384 -6.63 15.31 2.14
C GLY A 384 -5.91 16.53 1.62
N PHE A 385 -4.70 16.29 1.15
CA PHE A 385 -3.79 17.33 0.72
C PHE A 385 -3.04 16.91 -0.54
N THR A 386 -2.60 17.93 -1.28
CA THR A 386 -1.53 17.82 -2.27
C THR A 386 -0.41 18.81 -1.92
N THR A 387 0.67 18.81 -2.70
CA THR A 387 1.78 19.74 -2.54
C THR A 387 1.83 20.74 -3.69
N PRO A 388 2.35 21.96 -3.48
CA PRO A 388 2.58 22.93 -4.57
C PRO A 388 3.43 22.36 -5.69
N GLN A 389 4.40 21.50 -5.36
CA GLN A 389 5.27 20.87 -6.34
C GLN A 389 4.51 19.88 -7.24
N ALA A 390 3.54 19.14 -6.71
CA ALA A 390 2.67 18.25 -7.50
C ALA A 390 1.80 19.06 -8.47
N ILE A 391 1.16 20.14 -7.98
CA ILE A 391 0.39 21.07 -8.81
C ILE A 391 1.25 21.68 -9.91
N LYS A 392 2.45 22.16 -9.58
CA LYS A 392 3.40 22.73 -10.55
C LYS A 392 3.80 21.73 -11.61
N THR A 393 4.04 20.48 -11.21
CA THR A 393 4.40 19.38 -12.12
C THR A 393 3.28 19.15 -13.14
N GLU A 394 2.04 19.05 -12.69
CA GLU A 394 0.88 18.85 -13.56
C GLU A 394 0.61 20.04 -14.48
N ARG A 395 0.66 21.28 -13.96
CA ARG A 395 0.55 22.50 -14.78
C ARG A 395 1.63 22.57 -15.86
N THR A 396 2.85 22.16 -15.52
CA THR A 396 3.95 22.15 -16.49
C THR A 396 3.66 21.20 -17.64
N MET A 397 3.17 19.99 -17.36
CA MET A 397 2.80 19.04 -18.43
C MET A 397 1.72 19.61 -19.34
N LEU A 398 0.64 20.14 -18.77
CA LEU A 398 -0.47 20.70 -19.54
C LEU A 398 -0.02 21.88 -20.41
N ARG A 399 0.74 22.82 -19.84
CA ARG A 399 1.28 23.97 -20.57
C ARG A 399 2.19 23.54 -21.73
N LEU A 400 3.04 22.53 -21.52
CA LEU A 400 3.97 22.04 -22.55
C LEU A 400 3.25 21.35 -23.71
N GLU A 401 2.20 20.59 -23.41
CA GLU A 401 1.37 19.97 -24.44
C GLU A 401 0.62 21.04 -25.25
N GLU A 402 -0.05 21.97 -24.57
CA GLU A 402 -0.78 23.06 -25.21
C GLU A 402 0.12 23.93 -26.11
N ALA A 403 1.30 24.33 -25.61
CA ALA A 403 2.28 25.09 -26.38
C ALA A 403 2.90 24.30 -27.55
N GLY A 404 2.78 22.96 -27.54
CA GLY A 404 3.28 22.08 -28.60
C GLY A 404 2.32 21.87 -29.77
N ARG A 405 1.07 22.31 -29.66
CA ARG A 405 0.02 22.09 -30.67
C ARG A 405 0.32 22.88 -31.95
N GLY A 406 0.28 22.21 -33.10
CA GLY A 406 0.56 22.83 -34.42
C GLY A 406 2.01 23.29 -34.66
N MET A 407 2.94 23.05 -33.72
CA MET A 407 4.31 23.56 -33.75
C MET A 407 5.34 22.65 -34.43
N ALA A 408 4.92 21.52 -35.02
CA ALA A 408 5.75 20.59 -35.77
C ALA A 408 5.35 20.52 -37.25
N GLN A 409 6.29 20.12 -38.10
CA GLN A 409 5.99 19.77 -39.49
C GLN A 409 5.40 18.35 -39.55
N SER A 410 4.40 18.15 -40.42
CA SER A 410 3.87 16.83 -40.72
C SER A 410 4.94 15.97 -41.39
N LEU A 411 5.01 14.68 -41.06
CA LEU A 411 5.95 13.76 -41.72
C LEU A 411 5.52 13.46 -43.15
N ALA A 412 4.20 13.39 -43.39
CA ALA A 412 3.63 13.07 -44.68
C ALA A 412 2.39 13.93 -44.96
N SER A 413 2.13 14.19 -46.24
CA SER A 413 0.82 14.66 -46.70
C SER A 413 -0.22 13.53 -46.55
N GLN A 414 -1.52 13.86 -46.59
CA GLN A 414 -2.59 12.85 -46.52
C GLN A 414 -2.43 11.74 -47.58
N VAL A 415 -2.07 12.12 -48.81
CA VAL A 415 -1.85 11.17 -49.92
C VAL A 415 -0.64 10.27 -49.66
N ALA A 416 0.47 10.84 -49.19
CA ALA A 416 1.68 10.07 -48.87
C ALA A 416 1.44 9.11 -47.69
N ALA A 417 0.73 9.56 -46.65
CA ALA A 417 0.35 8.73 -45.52
C ALA A 417 -0.50 7.53 -45.96
N ALA A 418 -1.53 7.76 -46.79
CA ALA A 418 -2.39 6.69 -47.31
C ALA A 418 -1.58 5.62 -48.08
N ARG A 419 -0.65 6.03 -48.95
CA ARG A 419 0.24 5.11 -49.68
C ARG A 419 1.14 4.31 -48.74
N THR A 420 1.70 4.95 -47.71
CA THR A 420 2.54 4.28 -46.71
C THR A 420 1.76 3.23 -45.93
N ILE A 421 0.52 3.55 -45.54
CA ILE A 421 -0.37 2.63 -44.82
C ILE A 421 -0.76 1.44 -45.70
N GLU A 422 -1.17 1.67 -46.93
CA GLU A 422 -1.57 0.60 -47.85
C GLU A 422 -0.42 -0.35 -48.13
N ARG A 423 0.79 0.18 -48.33
CA ARG A 423 2.01 -0.63 -48.47
C ARG A 423 2.29 -1.47 -47.21
N ALA A 424 2.17 -0.87 -46.02
CA ALA A 424 2.40 -1.58 -44.76
C ALA A 424 1.36 -2.70 -44.54
N ALA A 425 0.08 -2.43 -44.83
CA ALA A 425 -1.00 -3.39 -44.74
C ALA A 425 -0.85 -4.55 -45.73
N ARG A 426 -0.47 -4.28 -46.99
CA ARG A 426 -0.17 -5.35 -47.97
C ARG A 426 1.00 -6.22 -47.53
N GLN A 427 2.02 -5.61 -46.90
CA GLN A 427 3.18 -6.36 -46.40
C GLN A 427 2.83 -7.23 -45.19
N SER A 428 1.92 -6.80 -44.32
CA SER A 428 1.52 -7.55 -43.12
C SER A 428 0.79 -8.86 -43.44
N VAL A 429 0.03 -8.91 -44.54
CA VAL A 429 -0.66 -10.13 -45.00
C VAL A 429 0.34 -11.28 -45.19
N ARG A 430 1.56 -10.99 -45.67
CA ARG A 430 2.63 -11.99 -45.82
C ARG A 430 3.12 -12.55 -44.49
N TYR A 431 2.89 -11.82 -43.39
CA TYR A 431 3.22 -12.23 -42.03
C TYR A 431 1.98 -12.76 -41.27
N GLY A 432 0.87 -13.00 -41.98
CA GLY A 432 -0.32 -13.66 -41.44
C GLY A 432 -1.26 -12.78 -40.62
N TYR A 433 -1.21 -11.45 -40.77
CA TYR A 433 -2.16 -10.55 -40.10
C TYR A 433 -2.62 -9.37 -40.97
N VAL A 434 -3.83 -8.90 -40.70
CA VAL A 434 -4.49 -7.80 -41.40
C VAL A 434 -4.57 -6.59 -40.49
N TRP A 435 -4.41 -5.41 -41.05
CA TRP A 435 -4.55 -4.15 -40.33
C TRP A 435 -6.02 -3.80 -40.14
N THR A 436 -6.39 -3.38 -38.92
CA THR A 436 -7.72 -2.88 -38.60
C THR A 436 -7.89 -1.44 -39.10
N GLU A 437 -9.13 -0.97 -39.26
CA GLU A 437 -9.39 0.42 -39.66
C GLU A 437 -8.88 1.43 -38.62
N ASP A 438 -8.98 1.10 -37.33
CA ASP A 438 -8.42 1.89 -36.25
C ASP A 438 -6.90 2.06 -36.38
N GLN A 439 -6.17 0.99 -36.75
CA GLN A 439 -4.71 1.05 -36.95
C GLN A 439 -4.33 1.91 -38.16
N LYS A 440 -5.08 1.82 -39.25
CA LYS A 440 -4.88 2.66 -40.44
C LYS A 440 -5.08 4.13 -40.11
N ARG A 441 -6.22 4.47 -39.47
CA ARG A 441 -6.55 5.83 -39.05
C ARG A 441 -5.51 6.39 -38.08
N ALA A 442 -5.15 5.64 -37.03
CA ALA A 442 -4.14 6.08 -36.07
C ALA A 442 -2.77 6.35 -36.70
N THR A 443 -2.38 5.56 -37.69
CA THR A 443 -1.13 5.78 -38.44
C THR A 443 -1.22 7.03 -39.31
N ALA A 444 -2.37 7.27 -39.95
CA ALA A 444 -2.59 8.49 -40.74
C ALA A 444 -2.54 9.74 -39.85
N ASP A 445 -3.22 9.71 -38.71
CA ASP A 445 -3.26 10.81 -37.74
C ASP A 445 -1.85 11.16 -37.25
N LEU A 446 -1.03 10.16 -36.90
CA LEU A 446 0.36 10.41 -36.47
C LEU A 446 1.24 10.98 -37.58
N LEU A 447 1.18 10.40 -38.78
CA LEU A 447 2.00 10.81 -39.92
C LEU A 447 1.68 12.24 -40.37
N THR A 448 0.41 12.63 -40.29
CA THR A 448 -0.08 13.95 -40.73
C THR A 448 -0.12 15.00 -39.63
N SER A 449 -0.09 14.59 -38.35
CA SER A 449 -0.15 15.52 -37.21
C SER A 449 0.98 16.54 -37.24
N ARG A 450 0.61 17.77 -36.88
CA ARG A 450 1.49 18.95 -36.72
C ARG A 450 1.82 19.22 -35.26
N ASP A 451 1.43 18.33 -34.36
CA ASP A 451 1.66 18.53 -32.92
C ASP A 451 3.03 17.99 -32.53
N ARG A 452 3.73 18.73 -31.67
CA ARG A 452 4.98 18.26 -31.06
C ARG A 452 4.75 17.10 -30.11
N ILE A 453 3.58 17.02 -29.49
CA ILE A 453 3.20 15.94 -28.59
C ILE A 453 1.90 15.36 -29.10
N ALA A 454 1.91 14.06 -29.42
CA ALA A 454 0.74 13.34 -29.89
C ALA A 454 0.65 11.99 -29.17
N ALA A 455 -0.54 11.41 -29.10
CA ALA A 455 -0.76 10.16 -28.41
C ALA A 455 -1.46 9.08 -29.23
N VAL A 456 -1.19 7.83 -28.85
CA VAL A 456 -1.93 6.64 -29.27
C VAL A 456 -2.44 5.93 -28.02
N GLN A 457 -3.75 5.97 -27.82
CA GLN A 457 -4.46 5.25 -26.77
C GLN A 457 -4.94 3.92 -27.34
N GLY A 458 -4.41 2.80 -26.85
CA GLY A 458 -4.74 1.49 -27.40
C GLY A 458 -4.87 0.41 -26.33
N TYR A 459 -5.98 -0.31 -26.36
CA TYR A 459 -6.21 -1.45 -25.48
C TYR A 459 -5.12 -2.52 -25.63
N ALA A 460 -4.88 -3.27 -24.56
CA ALA A 460 -3.99 -4.43 -24.56
C ALA A 460 -4.36 -5.41 -25.71
N GLY A 461 -3.41 -5.66 -26.61
CA GLY A 461 -3.60 -6.61 -27.71
C GLY A 461 -4.11 -6.00 -29.02
N THR A 462 -4.13 -4.67 -29.16
CA THR A 462 -4.46 -3.94 -30.41
C THR A 462 -3.33 -3.88 -31.44
N ALA A 463 -2.22 -4.58 -31.19
CA ALA A 463 -1.01 -4.60 -32.03
C ALA A 463 -0.36 -3.23 -32.32
N LYS A 464 -0.60 -2.21 -31.47
CA LYS A 464 -0.07 -0.84 -31.58
C LYS A 464 1.43 -0.75 -31.94
N THR A 465 2.26 -1.57 -31.28
CA THR A 465 3.72 -1.52 -31.42
C THR A 465 4.20 -2.05 -32.77
N THR A 466 3.64 -3.17 -33.25
CA THR A 466 4.07 -3.83 -34.49
C THR A 466 3.45 -3.22 -35.75
N THR A 467 2.35 -2.47 -35.62
CA THR A 467 1.68 -1.81 -36.75
C THR A 467 1.98 -0.31 -36.79
N VAL A 468 1.32 0.45 -35.92
CA VAL A 468 1.33 1.92 -35.90
C VAL A 468 2.74 2.45 -35.62
N LEU A 469 3.36 2.02 -34.52
CA LEU A 469 4.67 2.57 -34.11
C LEU A 469 5.81 2.16 -35.04
N ALA A 470 5.87 0.88 -35.43
CA ALA A 470 6.89 0.41 -36.36
C ALA A 470 6.82 1.14 -37.71
N THR A 471 5.60 1.42 -38.22
CA THR A 471 5.41 2.16 -39.47
C THR A 471 5.79 3.63 -39.32
N TYR A 472 5.33 4.29 -38.25
CA TYR A 472 5.68 5.68 -37.96
C TYR A 472 7.19 5.87 -37.77
N ALA A 473 7.84 5.01 -36.98
CA ALA A 473 9.29 5.06 -36.75
C ALA A 473 10.09 4.86 -38.04
N ARG A 474 9.68 3.93 -38.90
CA ARG A 474 10.31 3.69 -40.19
C ARG A 474 10.19 4.90 -41.11
N GLU A 475 9.03 5.55 -41.13
CA GLU A 475 8.81 6.73 -41.97
C GLU A 475 9.58 7.94 -41.43
N ALA A 476 9.53 8.21 -40.12
CA ALA A 476 10.34 9.26 -39.49
C ALA A 476 11.84 9.14 -39.84
N ARG A 477 12.40 7.91 -39.81
CA ARG A 477 13.80 7.66 -40.20
C ARG A 477 14.08 7.93 -41.68
N ARG A 478 13.12 7.67 -42.58
CA ARG A 478 13.27 8.00 -44.01
C ARG A 478 13.33 9.50 -44.26
N HIS A 479 12.66 10.27 -43.42
CA HIS A 479 12.73 11.72 -43.40
C HIS A 479 13.97 12.26 -42.65
N GLY A 480 14.94 11.40 -42.30
CA GLY A 480 16.19 11.80 -41.66
C GLY A 480 16.10 12.08 -40.16
N LEU A 481 14.94 11.80 -39.54
CA LEU A 481 14.73 12.07 -38.11
C LEU A 481 15.41 11.01 -37.24
N ALA A 482 16.03 11.47 -36.15
CA ALA A 482 16.60 10.59 -35.14
C ALA A 482 15.47 10.02 -34.25
N VAL A 483 15.18 8.72 -34.40
CA VAL A 483 14.12 8.06 -33.61
C VAL A 483 14.70 7.36 -32.39
N THR A 484 14.16 7.66 -31.21
CA THR A 484 14.51 7.01 -29.93
C THR A 484 13.31 6.25 -29.40
N ALA A 485 13.49 4.95 -29.08
CA ALA A 485 12.50 4.09 -28.48
C ALA A 485 12.65 4.09 -26.96
N LEU A 486 11.62 4.53 -26.24
CA LEU A 486 11.60 4.68 -24.79
C LEU A 486 10.46 3.89 -24.16
N ALA A 487 10.70 3.35 -22.96
CA ALA A 487 9.65 2.79 -22.11
C ALA A 487 9.95 2.98 -20.62
N PRO A 488 8.96 2.88 -19.72
CA PRO A 488 9.16 2.93 -18.27
C PRO A 488 10.05 1.80 -17.74
N THR A 489 9.89 0.58 -18.26
CA THR A 489 10.62 -0.61 -17.80
C THR A 489 11.63 -1.08 -18.85
N ALA A 490 12.71 -1.73 -18.41
CA ALA A 490 13.75 -2.21 -19.31
C ALA A 490 13.28 -3.36 -20.22
N SER A 491 12.38 -4.22 -19.72
CA SER A 491 11.72 -5.25 -20.52
C SER A 491 10.86 -4.64 -21.63
N ALA A 492 9.99 -3.67 -21.32
CA ALA A 492 9.16 -2.99 -22.32
C ALA A 492 10.03 -2.22 -23.34
N ALA A 493 11.10 -1.56 -22.89
CA ALA A 493 12.03 -0.88 -23.79
C ALA A 493 12.69 -1.86 -24.76
N THR A 494 13.08 -3.05 -24.29
CA THR A 494 13.68 -4.09 -25.12
C THR A 494 12.71 -4.57 -26.20
N VAL A 495 11.46 -4.89 -25.82
CA VAL A 495 10.39 -5.31 -26.75
C VAL A 495 10.09 -4.22 -27.78
N LEU A 496 9.98 -2.96 -27.35
CA LEU A 496 9.78 -1.82 -28.24
C LEU A 496 10.96 -1.65 -29.21
N GLY A 497 12.19 -1.74 -28.72
CA GLY A 497 13.40 -1.66 -29.54
C GLY A 497 13.43 -2.74 -30.62
N GLU A 498 13.20 -4.00 -30.24
CA GLU A 498 13.13 -5.12 -31.18
C GLU A 498 12.04 -4.92 -32.25
N ALA A 499 10.84 -4.49 -31.85
CA ALA A 499 9.73 -4.24 -32.78
C ALA A 499 10.00 -3.10 -33.77
N LEU A 500 10.73 -2.05 -33.35
CA LEU A 500 11.04 -0.88 -34.17
C LEU A 500 12.36 -1.01 -34.94
N GLY A 501 13.14 -2.09 -34.72
CA GLY A 501 14.49 -2.24 -35.27
C GLY A 501 15.44 -1.15 -34.76
N LEU A 502 15.32 -0.80 -33.47
CA LEU A 502 16.05 0.25 -32.77
C LEU A 502 16.61 -0.28 -31.44
N ARG A 503 17.55 0.46 -30.86
CA ARG A 503 17.90 0.27 -29.46
C ARG A 503 16.79 0.89 -28.60
N GLY A 504 16.17 0.08 -27.74
CA GLY A 504 15.28 0.57 -26.69
C GLY A 504 16.06 1.01 -25.45
N ASP A 505 15.63 2.10 -24.83
CA ASP A 505 16.15 2.58 -23.55
C ASP A 505 15.01 2.93 -22.58
N THR A 506 15.29 2.95 -21.28
CA THR A 506 14.29 3.38 -20.30
C THR A 506 14.19 4.90 -20.24
N VAL A 507 13.00 5.43 -19.95
CA VAL A 507 12.81 6.88 -19.73
C VAL A 507 13.74 7.39 -18.62
N ALA A 508 13.84 6.67 -17.51
CA ALA A 508 14.74 7.04 -16.41
C ALA A 508 16.21 7.15 -16.86
N ARG A 509 16.70 6.21 -17.68
CA ARG A 509 18.06 6.28 -18.25
C ARG A 509 18.21 7.47 -19.19
N HIS A 510 17.23 7.69 -20.05
CA HIS A 510 17.24 8.79 -21.01
C HIS A 510 17.32 10.14 -20.29
N LEU A 511 16.58 10.32 -19.19
CA LEU A 511 16.62 11.53 -18.35
C LEU A 511 17.95 11.72 -17.61
N LEU A 512 18.67 10.64 -17.29
CA LEU A 512 19.98 10.69 -16.62
C LEU A 512 21.15 10.93 -17.58
N ALA A 513 20.99 10.59 -18.87
CA ALA A 513 22.03 10.83 -19.85
C ALA A 513 22.33 12.34 -19.92
N PRO A 514 23.61 12.77 -19.97
CA PRO A 514 23.95 14.18 -20.18
C PRO A 514 23.20 14.69 -21.40
N GLU A 515 22.80 15.96 -21.38
CA GLU A 515 22.19 16.59 -22.55
C GLU A 515 23.18 16.44 -23.70
N ALA A 516 22.86 15.57 -24.66
CA ALA A 516 23.71 15.37 -25.81
C ALA A 516 23.80 16.71 -26.55
N LYS A 517 24.94 16.98 -27.20
CA LYS A 517 25.10 18.06 -28.19
C LYS A 517 24.23 17.84 -29.46
N THR A 518 23.09 17.17 -29.33
CA THR A 518 22.07 16.98 -30.37
C THR A 518 21.08 18.13 -30.41
N ALA A 519 21.32 19.22 -29.68
CA ALA A 519 20.61 20.48 -29.88
C ALA A 519 20.62 20.83 -31.37
N GLY A 520 19.44 20.91 -31.99
CA GLY A 520 19.27 21.28 -33.40
C GLY A 520 19.13 20.12 -34.40
N LYS A 521 18.99 18.86 -33.99
CA LYS A 521 18.53 17.78 -34.90
C LYS A 521 17.07 17.44 -34.62
N ASP A 522 16.23 17.54 -35.64
CA ASP A 522 14.84 17.07 -35.57
C ASP A 522 14.82 15.60 -35.13
N ALA A 523 14.22 15.36 -33.98
CA ALA A 523 14.23 14.06 -33.30
C ALA A 523 12.81 13.64 -32.94
N VAL A 524 12.59 12.33 -32.90
CA VAL A 524 11.32 11.72 -32.50
C VAL A 524 11.57 10.78 -31.34
N TRP A 525 10.88 11.00 -30.22
CA TRP A 525 10.91 10.13 -29.06
C TRP A 525 9.58 9.41 -28.97
N ILE A 526 9.61 8.09 -29.08
CA ILE A 526 8.43 7.23 -28.95
C ILE A 526 8.47 6.60 -27.57
N VAL A 527 7.43 6.82 -26.78
CA VAL A 527 7.29 6.30 -25.42
C VAL A 527 6.16 5.29 -25.39
N ASP A 528 6.48 4.00 -25.26
CA ASP A 528 5.47 2.96 -25.05
C ASP A 528 5.19 2.76 -23.55
N GLU A 529 3.99 2.26 -23.24
CA GLU A 529 3.47 2.13 -21.86
C GLU A 529 3.49 3.44 -21.06
N ALA A 530 3.16 4.56 -21.72
CA ALA A 530 3.14 5.90 -21.13
C ALA A 530 2.22 6.03 -19.90
N SER A 531 1.18 5.19 -19.77
CA SER A 531 0.30 5.15 -18.59
C SER A 531 1.02 4.72 -17.30
N MET A 532 2.20 4.08 -17.41
CA MET A 532 3.02 3.70 -16.25
C MET A 532 4.01 4.80 -15.83
N LEU A 533 4.08 5.94 -16.53
CA LEU A 533 4.96 7.05 -16.14
C LEU A 533 4.34 7.91 -15.03
N ALA A 534 5.14 8.24 -14.01
CA ALA A 534 4.75 9.21 -13.00
C ALA A 534 4.74 10.62 -13.58
N ALA A 535 3.88 11.49 -13.05
CA ALA A 535 3.73 12.88 -13.51
C ALA A 535 5.06 13.65 -13.52
N HIS A 536 5.89 13.44 -12.51
CA HIS A 536 7.20 14.07 -12.43
C HIS A 536 8.15 13.65 -13.55
N ASP A 537 8.18 12.37 -13.92
CA ASP A 537 9.07 11.87 -14.98
C ASP A 537 8.56 12.27 -16.37
N MET A 538 7.24 12.30 -16.57
CA MET A 538 6.62 12.83 -17.79
C MET A 538 6.92 14.33 -17.95
N ALA A 539 6.75 15.14 -16.91
CA ALA A 539 7.08 16.58 -16.95
C ALA A 539 8.54 16.83 -17.32
N LYS A 540 9.47 16.05 -16.75
CA LYS A 540 10.91 16.13 -17.09
C LYS A 540 11.16 15.72 -18.54
N LEU A 541 10.51 14.67 -19.02
CA LEU A 541 10.66 14.21 -20.40
C LEU A 541 10.15 15.26 -21.39
N MET A 542 8.96 15.82 -21.16
CA MET A 542 8.38 16.88 -21.99
C MET A 542 9.23 18.15 -21.98
N THR A 543 9.73 18.56 -20.81
CA THR A 543 10.64 19.73 -20.69
C THR A 543 11.91 19.51 -21.49
N ARG A 544 12.49 18.30 -21.42
CA ARG A 544 13.69 17.97 -22.19
C ARG A 544 13.39 17.92 -23.69
N ALA A 545 12.24 17.38 -24.09
CA ALA A 545 11.80 17.32 -25.48
C ALA A 545 11.64 18.74 -26.06
N GLU A 546 11.00 19.65 -25.32
CA GLU A 546 10.86 21.07 -25.70
C GLU A 546 12.22 21.72 -25.93
N LYS A 547 13.16 21.57 -24.99
CA LYS A 547 14.52 22.15 -25.07
C LYS A 547 15.31 21.71 -26.30
N VAL A 548 15.16 20.45 -26.71
CA VAL A 548 15.92 19.90 -27.85
C VAL A 548 15.13 19.92 -29.16
N GLY A 549 13.88 20.41 -29.14
CA GLY A 549 12.99 20.40 -30.31
C GLY A 549 12.50 19.02 -30.73
N ALA A 550 12.52 18.02 -29.84
CA ALA A 550 12.07 16.67 -30.17
C ALA A 550 10.53 16.58 -30.20
N ARG A 551 10.01 15.84 -31.19
CA ARG A 551 8.62 15.39 -31.22
C ARG A 551 8.45 14.19 -30.30
N LEU A 552 7.40 14.20 -29.48
CA LEU A 552 7.09 13.16 -28.51
C LEU A 552 5.82 12.42 -28.92
N VAL A 553 5.91 11.10 -29.10
CA VAL A 553 4.77 10.22 -29.35
C VAL A 553 4.54 9.35 -28.13
N LEU A 554 3.44 9.60 -27.42
CA LEU A 554 3.07 8.90 -26.19
C LEU A 554 2.09 7.76 -26.50
N VAL A 555 2.43 6.54 -26.12
CA VAL A 555 1.62 5.36 -26.44
C VAL A 555 1.31 4.64 -25.15
N GLY A 556 0.06 4.29 -24.92
CA GLY A 556 -0.32 3.65 -23.68
C GLY A 556 -1.77 3.24 -23.63
N ASP A 557 -2.20 2.90 -22.43
CA ASP A 557 -3.56 2.48 -22.14
C ASP A 557 -3.99 2.97 -20.76
N VAL A 558 -4.90 3.96 -20.70
CA VAL A 558 -5.41 4.50 -19.43
C VAL A 558 -6.22 3.49 -18.60
N LYS A 559 -6.69 2.39 -19.22
CA LYS A 559 -7.45 1.33 -18.55
C LYS A 559 -6.54 0.31 -17.86
N GLN A 560 -5.25 0.24 -18.22
CA GLN A 560 -4.28 -0.60 -17.51
C GLN A 560 -3.82 0.06 -16.20
N LEU A 561 -3.15 -0.75 -15.39
CA LEU A 561 -2.51 -0.29 -14.14
C LEU A 561 -1.62 0.93 -14.42
N GLY A 562 -1.82 1.96 -13.60
CA GLY A 562 -1.07 3.21 -13.68
C GLY A 562 0.34 3.12 -13.10
N SER A 563 1.03 4.26 -13.11
CA SER A 563 2.35 4.39 -12.50
C SER A 563 2.35 4.04 -11.00
N VAL A 564 3.49 3.57 -10.49
CA VAL A 564 3.70 3.43 -9.04
C VAL A 564 3.88 4.82 -8.38
N GLY A 565 4.57 5.74 -9.07
CA GLY A 565 4.78 7.12 -8.61
C GLY A 565 3.54 8.00 -8.76
N ALA A 566 3.57 9.23 -8.23
CA ALA A 566 2.41 10.11 -8.21
C ALA A 566 1.85 10.50 -9.60
N GLY A 567 0.53 10.69 -9.65
CA GLY A 567 -0.22 11.26 -10.78
C GLY A 567 -0.59 10.27 -11.89
N ALA A 568 -1.44 10.73 -12.81
CA ALA A 568 -1.96 9.98 -13.95
C ALA A 568 -1.68 10.72 -15.27
N ALA A 569 -0.40 11.04 -15.53
CA ALA A 569 0.02 11.97 -16.58
C ALA A 569 -0.60 11.71 -17.96
N PHE A 570 -0.55 10.46 -18.43
CA PHE A 570 -1.08 10.11 -19.75
C PHE A 570 -2.59 10.30 -19.84
N ALA A 571 -3.35 9.95 -18.79
CA ALA A 571 -4.79 10.18 -18.73
C ALA A 571 -5.12 11.67 -18.63
N GLN A 572 -4.37 12.42 -17.81
CA GLN A 572 -4.55 13.86 -17.62
C GLN A 572 -4.33 14.65 -18.93
N LEU A 573 -3.28 14.32 -19.69
CA LEU A 573 -3.02 14.95 -20.99
C LEU A 573 -4.16 14.68 -21.99
N GLN A 574 -4.67 13.44 -22.05
CA GLN A 574 -5.80 13.10 -22.91
C GLN A 574 -7.08 13.84 -22.51
N GLN A 575 -7.37 13.92 -21.20
CA GLN A 575 -8.52 14.66 -20.67
C GLN A 575 -8.42 16.17 -20.96
N ALA A 576 -7.21 16.72 -21.03
CA ALA A 576 -6.96 18.12 -21.40
C ALA A 576 -6.99 18.39 -22.92
N GLY A 577 -7.37 17.40 -23.73
CA GLY A 577 -7.57 17.56 -25.17
C GLY A 577 -6.34 17.29 -26.05
N MET A 578 -5.30 16.62 -25.52
CA MET A 578 -4.17 16.18 -26.33
C MET A 578 -4.65 15.32 -27.51
N ALA A 579 -4.15 15.63 -28.72
CA ALA A 579 -4.47 14.87 -29.93
C ALA A 579 -4.12 13.38 -29.75
N THR A 580 -5.14 12.53 -29.76
CA THR A 580 -5.02 11.12 -29.38
C THR A 580 -5.74 10.22 -30.36
N ALA A 581 -4.99 9.39 -31.09
CA ALA A 581 -5.55 8.31 -31.89
C ALA A 581 -5.98 7.14 -31.00
N LYS A 582 -7.17 6.58 -31.24
CA LYS A 582 -7.74 5.49 -30.43
C LYS A 582 -7.71 4.16 -31.20
N LEU A 583 -7.22 3.11 -30.55
CA LEU A 583 -7.22 1.72 -31.01
C LEU A 583 -8.09 0.87 -30.06
N ALA A 584 -9.29 0.50 -30.48
CA ALA A 584 -10.21 -0.27 -29.65
C ALA A 584 -10.26 -1.76 -30.01
N GLU A 585 -9.96 -2.12 -31.26
CA GLU A 585 -10.08 -3.50 -31.73
C GLU A 585 -8.95 -4.42 -31.21
N VAL A 586 -9.30 -5.36 -30.34
CA VAL A 586 -8.35 -6.33 -29.77
C VAL A 586 -8.18 -7.55 -30.68
N VAL A 587 -6.97 -7.77 -31.15
CA VAL A 587 -6.62 -8.85 -32.12
C VAL A 587 -5.79 -9.98 -31.51
N ARG A 588 -5.49 -9.93 -30.20
CA ARG A 588 -4.63 -10.90 -29.51
C ARG A 588 -5.30 -12.24 -29.26
N GLN A 589 -6.55 -12.25 -28.78
CA GLN A 589 -7.23 -13.46 -28.34
C GLN A 589 -7.62 -14.34 -29.53
N THR A 590 -7.45 -15.66 -29.38
CA THR A 590 -7.75 -16.65 -30.43
C THR A 590 -9.20 -17.10 -30.46
N ASN A 591 -9.96 -16.91 -29.37
CA ASN A 591 -11.38 -17.26 -29.29
C ASN A 591 -12.25 -16.05 -28.92
N ALA A 592 -13.51 -16.08 -29.37
CA ALA A 592 -14.45 -14.97 -29.21
C ALA A 592 -14.82 -14.71 -27.74
N GLY A 593 -15.04 -15.76 -26.94
CA GLY A 593 -15.45 -15.61 -25.53
C GLY A 593 -14.37 -14.93 -24.66
N THR A 594 -13.10 -15.29 -24.84
CA THR A 594 -11.98 -14.64 -24.13
C THR A 594 -11.82 -13.18 -24.60
N ARG A 595 -12.03 -12.90 -25.89
CA ARG A 595 -12.02 -11.51 -26.39
C ARG A 595 -13.15 -10.70 -25.77
N GLU A 596 -14.37 -11.23 -25.74
CA GLU A 596 -15.53 -10.61 -25.09
C GLU A 596 -15.28 -10.39 -23.60
N ALA A 597 -14.66 -11.35 -22.90
CA ALA A 597 -14.28 -11.21 -21.49
C ALA A 597 -13.33 -10.04 -21.25
N VAL A 598 -12.31 -9.90 -22.11
CA VAL A 598 -11.37 -8.77 -22.05
C VAL A 598 -12.11 -7.45 -22.29
N MET A 599 -12.96 -7.37 -23.32
CA MET A 599 -13.73 -6.15 -23.60
C MET A 599 -14.67 -5.78 -22.45
N ALA A 600 -15.42 -6.73 -21.91
CA ALA A 600 -16.31 -6.49 -20.76
C ALA A 600 -15.53 -6.04 -19.51
N SER A 601 -14.30 -6.51 -19.30
CA SER A 601 -13.45 -6.06 -18.20
C SER A 601 -12.97 -4.61 -18.37
N ILE A 602 -12.73 -4.15 -19.61
CA ILE A 602 -12.40 -2.75 -19.92
C ILE A 602 -13.55 -1.82 -19.52
N ASP A 603 -14.78 -2.26 -19.76
CA ASP A 603 -16.00 -1.51 -19.45
C ASP A 603 -16.40 -1.61 -17.96
N GLY A 604 -15.70 -2.42 -17.16
CA GLY A 604 -15.99 -2.58 -15.74
C GLY A 604 -17.11 -3.56 -15.44
N HIS A 605 -17.63 -4.25 -16.45
CA HIS A 605 -18.68 -5.24 -16.31
C HIS A 605 -18.12 -6.61 -15.90
N ALA A 606 -17.60 -6.72 -14.69
CA ALA A 606 -16.95 -7.94 -14.19
C ALA A 606 -17.82 -9.21 -14.34
N GLY A 607 -19.13 -9.12 -14.04
CA GLY A 607 -20.04 -10.26 -14.20
C GLY A 607 -20.14 -10.75 -15.65
N LYS A 608 -20.27 -9.82 -16.61
CA LYS A 608 -20.25 -10.13 -18.05
C LYS A 608 -18.90 -10.72 -18.47
N ALA A 609 -17.80 -10.16 -17.94
CA ALA A 609 -16.45 -10.64 -18.24
C ALA A 609 -16.23 -12.09 -17.79
N LEU A 610 -16.64 -12.43 -16.57
CA LEU A 610 -16.51 -13.79 -16.04
C LEU A 610 -17.40 -14.78 -16.80
N ALA A 611 -18.64 -14.39 -17.15
CA ALA A 611 -19.53 -15.24 -17.94
C ALA A 611 -19.01 -15.48 -19.36
N ALA A 612 -18.49 -14.43 -20.02
CA ALA A 612 -17.88 -14.55 -21.35
C ALA A 612 -16.61 -15.41 -21.32
N LEU A 613 -15.82 -15.31 -20.24
CA LEU A 613 -14.65 -16.13 -20.02
C LEU A 613 -15.01 -17.62 -19.96
N GLU A 614 -16.05 -17.98 -19.20
CA GLU A 614 -16.54 -19.36 -19.08
C GLU A 614 -17.04 -19.89 -20.44
N ARG A 615 -17.80 -19.08 -21.21
CA ARG A 615 -18.19 -19.44 -22.59
C ARG A 615 -17.00 -19.62 -23.54
N GLY A 616 -15.92 -18.89 -23.31
CA GLY A 616 -14.66 -18.98 -24.07
C GLY A 616 -13.78 -20.18 -23.71
N GLY A 617 -14.23 -21.07 -22.81
CA GLY A 617 -13.47 -22.22 -22.33
C GLY A 617 -12.54 -21.94 -21.14
N GLY A 618 -12.58 -20.71 -20.60
CA GLY A 618 -11.94 -20.38 -19.33
C GLY A 618 -12.72 -20.91 -18.12
N LYS A 619 -12.20 -20.69 -16.91
CA LYS A 619 -12.84 -21.16 -15.67
C LYS A 619 -12.81 -20.11 -14.58
N VAL A 620 -13.87 -20.08 -13.76
CA VAL A 620 -13.87 -19.39 -12.46
C VAL A 620 -13.89 -20.46 -11.37
N ILE A 621 -12.95 -20.39 -10.43
CA ILE A 621 -12.82 -21.34 -9.32
C ILE A 621 -12.99 -20.58 -8.02
N GLU A 622 -13.91 -21.03 -7.18
CA GLU A 622 -14.13 -20.46 -5.86
C GLU A 622 -13.42 -21.28 -4.78
N GLY A 623 -12.83 -20.58 -3.82
CA GLY A 623 -12.24 -21.19 -2.63
C GLY A 623 -12.35 -20.27 -1.44
N ALA A 624 -13.08 -20.68 -0.40
CA ALA A 624 -13.37 -19.82 0.74
C ALA A 624 -12.11 -19.35 1.50
N THR A 625 -11.08 -20.20 1.61
CA THR A 625 -9.83 -19.90 2.32
C THR A 625 -8.68 -19.58 1.37
N PRO A 626 -7.70 -18.75 1.79
CA PRO A 626 -6.49 -18.50 1.01
C PRO A 626 -5.79 -19.79 0.55
N GLU A 627 -5.70 -20.79 1.42
CA GLU A 627 -5.08 -22.08 1.19
C GLU A 627 -5.79 -22.85 0.07
N ALA A 628 -7.13 -22.85 0.08
CA ALA A 628 -7.92 -23.50 -0.96
C ALA A 628 -7.68 -22.86 -2.33
N ARG A 629 -7.63 -21.51 -2.38
CA ARG A 629 -7.38 -20.75 -3.63
C ARG A 629 -5.97 -21.01 -4.17
N LEU A 630 -4.94 -20.77 -3.35
CA LEU A 630 -3.54 -20.97 -3.77
C LEU A 630 -3.27 -22.45 -4.11
N GLY A 631 -3.85 -23.38 -3.35
CA GLY A 631 -3.78 -24.81 -3.63
C GLY A 631 -4.41 -25.18 -4.97
N ALA A 632 -5.57 -24.61 -5.32
CA ALA A 632 -6.20 -24.84 -6.62
C ALA A 632 -5.32 -24.32 -7.78
N MET A 633 -4.72 -23.14 -7.62
CA MET A 633 -3.78 -22.59 -8.61
C MET A 633 -2.54 -23.47 -8.79
N ALA A 634 -1.91 -23.89 -7.69
CA ALA A 634 -0.75 -24.76 -7.72
C ALA A 634 -1.08 -26.09 -8.42
N ARG A 635 -2.18 -26.76 -8.04
CA ARG A 635 -2.62 -28.01 -8.68
C ARG A 635 -2.85 -27.83 -10.18
N ARG A 636 -3.51 -26.75 -10.60
CA ARG A 636 -3.78 -26.49 -12.02
C ARG A 636 -2.49 -26.25 -12.81
N TYR A 637 -1.56 -25.47 -12.27
CA TYR A 637 -0.26 -25.25 -12.89
C TYR A 637 0.56 -26.55 -13.00
N LEU A 638 0.57 -27.36 -11.95
CA LEU A 638 1.28 -28.65 -11.91
C LEU A 638 0.64 -29.73 -12.78
N ALA A 639 -0.65 -29.62 -13.11
CA ALA A 639 -1.32 -30.54 -14.05
C ALA A 639 -0.89 -30.32 -15.51
N LEU A 640 -0.25 -29.19 -15.82
CA LEU A 640 0.26 -28.89 -17.15
C LEU A 640 1.62 -29.56 -17.41
N SER A 641 1.87 -29.96 -18.65
CA SER A 641 3.20 -30.42 -19.08
C SER A 641 4.25 -29.30 -18.95
N PRO A 642 5.55 -29.63 -18.90
CA PRO A 642 6.62 -28.61 -18.85
C PRO A 642 6.54 -27.59 -20.00
N ALA A 643 6.24 -28.05 -21.22
CA ALA A 643 6.08 -27.18 -22.40
C ALA A 643 4.89 -26.23 -22.27
N GLU A 644 3.81 -26.69 -21.64
CA GLU A 644 2.64 -25.86 -21.37
C GLU A 644 2.89 -24.86 -20.24
N ARG A 645 3.50 -25.29 -19.14
CA ARG A 645 3.92 -24.40 -18.04
C ARG A 645 4.84 -23.28 -18.52
N SER A 646 5.69 -23.56 -19.51
CA SER A 646 6.56 -22.55 -20.09
C SER A 646 5.80 -21.39 -20.76
N ARG A 647 4.55 -21.64 -21.20
CA ARG A 647 3.64 -20.71 -21.88
C ARG A 647 2.45 -20.27 -21.00
N THR A 648 2.48 -20.60 -19.71
CA THR A 648 1.46 -20.22 -18.73
C THR A 648 2.00 -19.15 -17.79
N LEU A 649 1.23 -18.09 -17.60
CA LEU A 649 1.51 -17.04 -16.62
C LEU A 649 0.65 -17.25 -15.37
N VAL A 650 1.24 -17.11 -14.19
CA VAL A 650 0.53 -17.17 -12.91
C VAL A 650 0.62 -15.81 -12.24
N ILE A 651 -0.54 -15.18 -12.00
CA ILE A 651 -0.66 -13.83 -11.45
C ILE A 651 -1.24 -13.92 -10.04
N GLU A 652 -0.46 -13.46 -9.07
CA GLU A 652 -0.90 -13.22 -7.69
C GLU A 652 -0.62 -11.75 -7.34
N PRO A 653 -1.65 -10.95 -6.97
CA PRO A 653 -1.48 -9.51 -6.80
C PRO A 653 -0.51 -9.10 -5.69
N SER A 654 -0.41 -9.86 -4.60
CA SER A 654 0.46 -9.55 -3.47
C SER A 654 1.89 -10.08 -3.65
N ARG A 655 2.82 -9.64 -2.79
CA ARG A 655 4.18 -10.21 -2.79
C ARG A 655 4.24 -11.50 -1.97
N GLU A 656 3.51 -11.52 -0.87
CA GLU A 656 3.44 -12.63 0.05
C GLU A 656 2.75 -13.85 -0.56
N GLY A 657 1.57 -13.66 -1.18
CA GLY A 657 0.86 -14.74 -1.87
C GLY A 657 1.68 -15.32 -3.03
N ARG A 658 2.42 -14.48 -3.76
CA ARG A 658 3.37 -14.88 -4.81
C ARG A 658 4.43 -15.81 -4.26
N ASP A 659 5.06 -15.45 -3.15
CA ASP A 659 6.15 -16.22 -2.55
C ASP A 659 5.63 -17.53 -1.94
N ARG A 660 4.44 -17.49 -1.32
CA ARG A 660 3.73 -18.67 -0.83
C ARG A 660 3.35 -19.63 -1.96
N LEU A 661 2.70 -19.15 -3.02
CA LEU A 661 2.31 -19.96 -4.17
C LEU A 661 3.53 -20.51 -4.93
N THR A 662 4.59 -19.71 -5.04
CA THR A 662 5.87 -20.17 -5.60
C THR A 662 6.43 -21.33 -4.80
N SER A 663 6.44 -21.23 -3.47
CA SER A 663 6.91 -22.29 -2.59
C SER A 663 6.07 -23.56 -2.76
N MET A 664 4.74 -23.45 -2.78
CA MET A 664 3.82 -24.59 -3.03
C MET A 664 4.10 -25.29 -4.36
N ILE A 665 4.33 -24.53 -5.44
CA ILE A 665 4.67 -25.07 -6.75
C ILE A 665 6.02 -25.78 -6.70
N ARG A 666 7.06 -25.13 -6.15
CA ARG A 666 8.42 -25.68 -6.10
C ARG A 666 8.52 -26.96 -5.28
N THR A 667 7.88 -27.01 -4.11
CA THR A 667 7.84 -28.23 -3.28
C THR A 667 7.31 -29.41 -4.09
N LYS A 668 6.21 -29.23 -4.83
CA LYS A 668 5.65 -30.31 -5.66
C LYS A 668 6.48 -30.65 -6.89
N LEU A 669 7.19 -29.69 -7.48
CA LEU A 669 8.13 -29.98 -8.57
C LEU A 669 9.34 -30.79 -8.09
N ALA A 670 9.84 -30.51 -6.89
CA ALA A 670 10.90 -31.29 -6.25
C ALA A 670 10.43 -32.71 -5.90
N GLU A 671 9.22 -32.87 -5.35
CA GLU A 671 8.62 -34.20 -5.09
C GLU A 671 8.47 -35.05 -6.37
N ARG A 672 8.23 -34.40 -7.52
CA ARG A 672 8.11 -35.07 -8.84
C ARG A 672 9.45 -35.33 -9.52
N GLY A 673 10.58 -34.92 -8.91
CA GLY A 673 11.90 -35.01 -9.52
C GLY A 673 12.15 -34.05 -10.69
N GLU A 674 11.27 -33.06 -10.90
CA GLU A 674 11.45 -32.03 -11.92
C GLU A 674 12.39 -30.91 -11.48
N LEU A 675 12.62 -30.79 -10.17
CA LEU A 675 13.70 -30.02 -9.57
C LEU A 675 14.65 -30.98 -8.85
N SER A 676 15.96 -30.70 -8.89
CA SER A 676 16.95 -31.49 -8.15
C SER A 676 16.65 -31.52 -6.65
N GLN A 677 17.06 -32.61 -5.97
CA GLN A 677 16.99 -32.67 -4.51
C GLN A 677 18.01 -31.74 -3.85
N GLU A 678 19.21 -31.67 -4.42
CA GLU A 678 20.25 -30.72 -4.05
C GLU A 678 19.83 -29.28 -4.37
N ALA A 679 20.21 -28.36 -3.48
CA ALA A 679 19.95 -26.95 -3.62
C ALA A 679 21.13 -26.11 -3.10
N VAL A 680 21.46 -25.03 -3.81
CA VAL A 680 22.38 -24.01 -3.31
C VAL A 680 21.58 -23.00 -2.50
N ARG A 681 22.03 -22.71 -1.28
CA ARG A 681 21.43 -21.71 -0.39
C ARG A 681 22.25 -20.43 -0.40
N PHE A 682 21.58 -19.29 -0.49
CA PHE A 682 22.21 -17.97 -0.49
C PHE A 682 21.17 -16.91 -0.09
N ASP A 683 21.63 -15.69 0.18
CA ASP A 683 20.72 -14.56 0.43
C ASP A 683 20.49 -13.75 -0.84
N ALA A 684 19.27 -13.80 -1.36
CA ALA A 684 18.85 -12.97 -2.47
C ALA A 684 18.60 -11.53 -2.00
N LEU A 685 19.05 -10.56 -2.80
CA LEU A 685 18.94 -9.14 -2.46
C LEU A 685 17.62 -8.56 -2.94
N VAL A 686 16.71 -8.28 -2.00
CA VAL A 686 15.39 -7.72 -2.25
C VAL A 686 15.39 -6.21 -1.98
N ALA A 687 15.03 -5.42 -2.98
CA ALA A 687 15.03 -3.96 -2.82
C ALA A 687 14.01 -3.50 -1.75
N LYS A 688 14.45 -2.72 -0.75
CA LYS A 688 13.56 -2.12 0.27
C LYS A 688 12.61 -1.09 -0.31
N GLY A 689 13.01 -0.44 -1.41
CA GLY A 689 12.15 0.52 -2.13
C GLY A 689 11.85 1.78 -1.33
N LEU A 690 12.82 2.25 -0.54
CA LEU A 690 12.70 3.49 0.24
C LEU A 690 12.39 4.69 -0.68
N THR A 691 11.50 5.57 -0.22
CA THR A 691 11.31 6.90 -0.81
C THR A 691 12.57 7.76 -0.61
N ARG A 692 12.70 8.87 -1.32
CA ARG A 692 13.83 9.81 -1.11
C ARG A 692 13.79 10.44 0.28
N ALA A 693 12.60 10.64 0.83
CA ALA A 693 12.43 11.06 2.22
C ALA A 693 12.95 10.00 3.20
N GLU A 694 12.56 8.73 3.03
CA GLU A 694 13.03 7.62 3.88
C GLU A 694 14.53 7.34 3.73
N ALA A 695 15.08 7.40 2.51
CA ALA A 695 16.49 7.14 2.24
C ALA A 695 17.44 8.17 2.90
N ARG A 696 16.93 9.27 3.46
CA ARG A 696 17.73 10.23 4.22
C ARG A 696 17.72 9.95 5.72
N GLU A 697 16.87 9.05 6.18
CA GLU A 697 16.67 8.79 7.60
C GLU A 697 17.33 7.49 8.03
N ALA A 698 18.30 7.57 8.93
CA ALA A 698 19.01 6.38 9.44
C ALA A 698 18.06 5.35 10.07
N ALA A 699 16.94 5.80 10.66
CA ALA A 699 15.88 4.93 11.21
C ALA A 699 15.18 4.03 10.18
N CYS A 700 15.32 4.29 8.88
CA CYS A 700 14.74 3.46 7.81
C CYS A 700 15.64 2.28 7.38
N TYR A 701 16.82 2.16 7.98
CA TYR A 701 17.82 1.14 7.70
C TYR A 701 17.89 0.12 8.83
N ALA A 702 18.27 -1.11 8.50
CA ALA A 702 18.46 -2.19 9.46
C ALA A 702 19.86 -2.79 9.35
N ILE A 703 20.38 -3.32 10.45
CA ILE A 703 21.62 -4.10 10.45
C ILE A 703 21.44 -5.30 9.50
N GLY A 704 22.47 -5.58 8.70
CA GLY A 704 22.45 -6.62 7.67
C GLY A 704 21.93 -6.16 6.30
N ASP A 705 21.25 -5.01 6.20
CA ASP A 705 20.91 -4.44 4.89
C ASP A 705 22.18 -4.24 4.04
N VAL A 706 22.05 -4.36 2.72
CA VAL A 706 23.11 -4.10 1.76
C VAL A 706 22.86 -2.77 1.04
N VAL A 707 23.82 -1.86 1.13
CA VAL A 707 23.79 -0.55 0.48
C VAL A 707 24.73 -0.57 -0.73
N ARG A 708 24.20 -0.21 -1.91
CA ARG A 708 24.97 -0.11 -3.14
C ARG A 708 24.95 1.31 -3.69
N PHE A 709 26.11 1.90 -3.94
CA PHE A 709 26.19 3.27 -4.46
C PHE A 709 26.20 3.28 -6.00
N SER A 710 25.33 4.12 -6.60
CA SER A 710 25.21 4.24 -8.06
C SER A 710 26.13 5.30 -8.68
N ARG A 711 26.95 5.97 -7.88
CA ARG A 711 27.92 7.01 -8.26
C ARG A 711 29.19 6.89 -7.42
N ASP A 712 30.31 7.35 -7.96
CA ASP A 712 31.57 7.50 -7.23
C ASP A 712 31.49 8.63 -6.18
N TYR A 713 32.06 8.37 -5.01
CA TYR A 713 32.33 9.36 -3.95
C TYR A 713 33.81 9.24 -3.54
N ALA A 714 34.68 9.80 -4.37
CA ALA A 714 36.14 9.71 -4.20
C ALA A 714 36.62 10.17 -2.81
N ALA A 715 36.10 11.29 -2.30
CA ALA A 715 36.41 11.81 -0.95
C ALA A 715 35.97 10.87 0.20
N LYS A 716 35.15 9.85 -0.08
CA LYS A 716 34.69 8.84 0.89
C LYS A 716 35.25 7.46 0.57
N GLY A 717 36.10 7.33 -0.45
CA GLY A 717 36.65 6.04 -0.89
C GLY A 717 35.60 5.07 -1.45
N VAL A 718 34.46 5.58 -1.95
CA VAL A 718 33.39 4.73 -2.51
C VAL A 718 33.39 4.81 -4.03
N ARG A 719 33.38 3.64 -4.68
CA ARG A 719 33.28 3.53 -6.15
C ARG A 719 31.86 3.20 -6.59
N ARG A 720 31.52 3.60 -7.81
CA ARG A 720 30.25 3.26 -8.44
C ARG A 720 30.09 1.76 -8.53
N GLY A 721 28.95 1.29 -8.03
CA GLY A 721 28.55 -0.11 -8.06
C GLY A 721 29.04 -0.93 -6.89
N GLU A 722 29.85 -0.34 -6.01
CA GLU A 722 30.31 -0.95 -4.78
C GLU A 722 29.15 -1.13 -3.79
N SER A 723 29.17 -2.27 -3.09
CA SER A 723 28.17 -2.69 -2.12
C SER A 723 28.80 -2.86 -0.74
N PHE A 724 28.08 -2.44 0.29
CA PHE A 724 28.48 -2.54 1.70
C PHE A 724 27.34 -3.13 2.53
N ALA A 725 27.65 -3.95 3.52
CA ALA A 725 26.69 -4.37 4.53
C ALA A 725 26.56 -3.29 5.61
N ILE A 726 25.38 -3.15 6.20
CA ILE A 726 25.17 -2.28 7.38
C ILE A 726 25.55 -3.05 8.63
N ALA A 727 26.62 -2.62 9.30
CA ALA A 727 27.11 -3.22 10.54
C ALA A 727 26.44 -2.61 11.79
N ALA A 728 26.13 -1.31 11.77
CA ALA A 728 25.45 -0.62 12.86
C ALA A 728 24.62 0.58 12.37
N VAL A 729 23.58 0.92 13.12
CA VAL A 729 22.72 2.09 12.86
C VAL A 729 22.58 2.90 14.15
N ASP A 730 22.86 4.19 14.09
CA ASP A 730 22.64 5.18 15.16
C ASP A 730 21.65 6.23 14.64
N PRO A 731 20.32 6.03 14.85
CA PRO A 731 19.29 6.96 14.39
C PRO A 731 19.37 8.34 15.04
N GLU A 732 19.82 8.43 16.29
CA GLU A 732 19.90 9.69 17.03
C GLU A 732 20.97 10.62 16.44
N ARG A 733 22.13 10.07 16.07
CA ARG A 733 23.19 10.81 15.37
C ARG A 733 23.06 10.81 13.85
N GLY A 734 22.06 10.11 13.32
CA GLY A 734 21.88 9.94 11.87
C GLY A 734 23.08 9.29 11.19
N ARG A 735 23.72 8.31 11.85
CA ARG A 735 24.93 7.63 11.39
C ARG A 735 24.66 6.16 11.10
N ILE A 736 25.25 5.64 10.04
CA ILE A 736 25.21 4.22 9.66
C ILE A 736 26.65 3.76 9.44
N ALA A 737 27.08 2.74 10.16
CA ALA A 737 28.37 2.10 9.92
C ALA A 737 28.20 1.06 8.81
N LEU A 738 28.97 1.23 7.73
CA LEU A 738 29.02 0.34 6.58
C LEU A 738 30.30 -0.51 6.62
N GLU A 739 30.21 -1.74 6.17
CA GLU A 739 31.33 -2.68 6.08
C GLU A 739 31.43 -3.26 4.66
N GLY A 740 32.60 -3.10 4.04
CA GLY A 740 32.95 -3.65 2.74
C GLY A 740 33.48 -5.07 2.85
N ARG A 741 33.45 -5.82 1.75
CA ARG A 741 33.98 -7.20 1.70
C ARG A 741 35.50 -7.27 1.90
N ASP A 742 36.18 -6.16 1.67
CA ASP A 742 37.60 -5.95 1.93
C ASP A 742 37.91 -5.65 3.42
N GLY A 743 36.89 -5.71 4.30
CA GLY A 743 37.00 -5.37 5.73
C GLY A 743 37.03 -3.86 6.01
N ARG A 744 36.86 -3.03 4.99
CA ARG A 744 36.85 -1.57 5.14
C ARG A 744 35.55 -1.12 5.80
N SER A 745 35.69 -0.37 6.90
CA SER A 745 34.56 0.29 7.56
C SER A 745 34.40 1.73 7.07
N LEU A 746 33.15 2.19 6.91
CA LEU A 746 32.81 3.52 6.44
C LEU A 746 31.62 4.08 7.23
N ASP A 747 31.80 5.25 7.82
CA ASP A 747 30.69 6.00 8.44
C ASP A 747 29.90 6.77 7.37
N TRP A 748 28.64 6.40 7.22
CA TRP A 748 27.71 7.02 6.29
C TRP A 748 26.64 7.83 7.03
N HIS A 749 26.47 9.08 6.61
CA HIS A 749 25.42 9.98 7.09
C HIS A 749 24.46 10.29 5.93
N PRO A 750 23.32 9.57 5.82
CA PRO A 750 22.43 9.67 4.64
C PRO A 750 21.88 11.08 4.39
N ARG A 751 21.68 11.89 5.44
CA ARG A 751 21.27 13.30 5.32
C ARG A 751 22.34 14.19 4.67
N GLN A 752 23.61 13.85 4.85
CA GLN A 752 24.73 14.65 4.37
C GLN A 752 25.14 14.27 2.95
N TRP A 753 25.15 12.97 2.61
CA TRP A 753 25.60 12.51 1.30
C TRP A 753 25.07 11.13 0.93
N GLY A 754 25.18 10.75 -0.35
CA GLY A 754 24.96 9.36 -0.78
C GLY A 754 23.50 8.96 -1.02
N ALA A 755 22.57 9.34 -0.13
CA ALA A 755 21.19 8.83 -0.06
C ALA A 755 20.43 8.83 -1.40
N GLY A 756 20.46 9.94 -2.13
CA GLY A 756 19.75 10.06 -3.42
C GLY A 756 20.33 9.23 -4.57
N LYS A 757 21.48 8.57 -4.35
CA LYS A 757 22.18 7.71 -5.31
C LYS A 757 22.58 6.37 -4.69
N ALA A 758 21.99 6.00 -3.56
CA ALA A 758 22.15 4.69 -2.94
C ALA A 758 20.92 3.82 -3.24
N GLU A 759 21.16 2.54 -3.51
CA GLU A 759 20.14 1.50 -3.57
C GLU A 759 20.29 0.64 -2.31
N VAL A 760 19.19 0.26 -1.67
CA VAL A 760 19.20 -0.48 -0.40
C VAL A 760 18.43 -1.78 -0.57
N PHE A 761 19.05 -2.87 -0.12
CA PHE A 761 18.53 -4.22 -0.27
C PHE A 761 18.50 -4.93 1.07
N GLU A 762 17.42 -5.65 1.33
CA GLU A 762 17.27 -6.59 2.43
C GLU A 762 17.70 -7.98 1.90
N PRO A 763 18.71 -8.63 2.51
CA PRO A 763 19.04 -10.01 2.19
C PRO A 763 17.90 -10.94 2.65
N LYS A 764 17.43 -11.81 1.76
CA LYS A 764 16.42 -12.83 2.09
C LYS A 764 16.90 -14.22 1.70
N PRO A 765 16.79 -15.22 2.60
CA PRO A 765 17.15 -16.59 2.29
C PRO A 765 16.43 -17.10 1.04
N MET A 766 17.19 -17.70 0.13
CA MET A 766 16.70 -18.28 -1.11
C MET A 766 17.46 -19.57 -1.42
N GLU A 767 16.77 -20.53 -2.05
CA GLU A 767 17.37 -21.77 -2.50
C GLU A 767 17.25 -21.90 -4.02
N LEU A 768 18.32 -22.28 -4.73
CA LEU A 768 18.29 -22.64 -6.14
C LEU A 768 18.50 -24.13 -6.35
N ARG A 769 17.65 -24.73 -7.18
CA ARG A 769 17.72 -26.11 -7.65
C ARG A 769 17.93 -26.14 -9.16
N THR A 770 18.57 -27.18 -9.67
CA THR A 770 18.58 -27.44 -11.12
C THR A 770 17.13 -27.60 -11.59
N GLY A 771 16.78 -26.93 -12.69
CA GLY A 771 15.42 -26.83 -13.22
C GLY A 771 14.63 -25.60 -12.75
N ASP A 772 15.12 -24.84 -11.77
CA ASP A 772 14.40 -23.66 -11.28
C ASP A 772 14.24 -22.59 -12.38
N ARG A 773 13.10 -21.90 -12.38
CA ARG A 773 12.89 -20.71 -13.21
C ARG A 773 13.20 -19.45 -12.42
N LEU A 774 14.02 -18.56 -12.97
CA LEU A 774 14.49 -17.34 -12.31
C LEU A 774 14.26 -16.09 -13.14
N GLN A 775 14.23 -14.95 -12.44
CA GLN A 775 14.15 -13.61 -12.98
C GLN A 775 15.18 -12.72 -12.26
N PHE A 776 15.92 -11.91 -13.02
CA PHE A 776 16.76 -10.86 -12.46
C PHE A 776 15.89 -9.72 -11.94
N THR A 777 16.16 -9.26 -10.72
CA THR A 777 15.41 -8.18 -10.06
C THR A 777 16.06 -6.80 -10.21
N ARG A 778 17.24 -6.75 -10.83
CA ARG A 778 18.03 -5.53 -11.06
C ARG A 778 18.73 -5.59 -12.41
N ASN A 779 18.97 -4.42 -13.01
CA ASN A 779 19.77 -4.30 -14.23
C ASN A 779 21.27 -4.39 -13.93
N ASP A 780 22.00 -5.20 -14.70
CA ASP A 780 23.46 -5.21 -14.77
C ASP A 780 23.90 -5.17 -16.23
N ARG A 781 24.42 -4.02 -16.66
CA ARG A 781 24.77 -3.79 -18.06
C ARG A 781 26.01 -4.56 -18.50
N GLU A 782 27.00 -4.67 -17.62
CA GLU A 782 28.26 -5.34 -17.91
C GLU A 782 28.03 -6.85 -18.08
N ALA A 783 27.19 -7.43 -17.22
CA ALA A 783 26.75 -8.82 -17.35
C ALA A 783 25.61 -9.01 -18.36
N GLY A 784 25.08 -7.95 -18.97
CA GLY A 784 23.95 -8.01 -19.90
C GLY A 784 22.65 -8.57 -19.28
N ARG A 785 22.45 -8.40 -17.97
CA ARG A 785 21.25 -8.83 -17.22
C ARG A 785 20.24 -7.68 -17.14
N ILE A 786 18.99 -7.98 -17.42
CA ILE A 786 17.90 -6.99 -17.49
C ILE A 786 16.83 -7.36 -16.47
N ASN A 787 16.44 -6.39 -15.65
CA ASN A 787 15.37 -6.53 -14.67
C ASN A 787 14.07 -6.95 -15.37
N GLY A 788 13.45 -8.00 -14.86
CA GLY A 788 12.22 -8.57 -15.41
C GLY A 788 12.47 -9.69 -16.42
N LEU A 789 13.70 -9.86 -16.92
CA LEU A 789 14.09 -11.00 -17.76
C LEU A 789 14.80 -12.06 -16.92
N GLY A 790 14.93 -13.27 -17.48
CA GLY A 790 15.56 -14.38 -16.78
C GLY A 790 15.63 -15.65 -17.61
N GLY A 791 15.69 -16.79 -16.93
CA GLY A 791 15.96 -18.08 -17.55
C GLY A 791 15.73 -19.26 -16.61
N SER A 792 16.22 -20.43 -17.02
CA SER A 792 16.15 -21.65 -16.22
C SER A 792 17.53 -22.06 -15.72
N VAL A 793 17.62 -22.52 -14.48
CA VAL A 793 18.85 -23.07 -13.89
C VAL A 793 19.12 -24.42 -14.54
N THR A 794 20.30 -24.58 -15.15
CA THR A 794 20.72 -25.81 -15.82
C THR A 794 21.67 -26.67 -14.98
N SER A 795 22.45 -26.04 -14.10
CA SER A 795 23.30 -26.73 -13.14
C SER A 795 23.54 -25.88 -11.91
N ILE A 796 23.89 -26.54 -10.80
CA ILE A 796 24.30 -25.93 -9.54
C ILE A 796 25.58 -26.60 -9.05
N ASP A 797 26.38 -25.85 -8.29
CA ASP A 797 27.58 -26.33 -7.58
C ASP A 797 27.41 -25.90 -6.12
N THR A 798 27.03 -26.85 -5.27
CA THR A 798 26.74 -26.62 -3.84
C THR A 798 27.98 -26.25 -3.05
N ASP A 799 29.14 -26.80 -3.41
CA ASP A 799 30.39 -26.59 -2.69
C ASP A 799 30.95 -25.19 -2.94
N ARG A 800 30.80 -24.68 -4.17
CA ARG A 800 31.28 -23.35 -4.55
C ARG A 800 30.20 -22.26 -4.50
N GLY A 801 28.94 -22.62 -4.22
CA GLY A 801 27.82 -21.68 -4.21
C GLY A 801 27.53 -21.06 -5.58
N ARG A 802 27.65 -21.83 -6.67
CA ARG A 802 27.48 -21.34 -8.04
C ARG A 802 26.26 -21.94 -8.72
N ALA A 803 25.73 -21.21 -9.70
CA ALA A 803 24.64 -21.70 -10.54
C ALA A 803 24.81 -21.26 -12.00
N THR A 804 24.45 -22.13 -12.93
CA THR A 804 24.40 -21.83 -14.37
C THR A 804 22.96 -21.60 -14.79
N VAL A 805 22.69 -20.47 -15.44
CA VAL A 805 21.34 -20.09 -15.91
C VAL A 805 21.34 -19.96 -17.42
N LYS A 806 20.46 -20.71 -18.08
CA LYS A 806 20.18 -20.59 -19.51
C LYS A 806 19.09 -19.56 -19.77
N LEU A 807 19.48 -18.46 -20.41
CA LEU A 807 18.61 -17.36 -20.82
C LEU A 807 17.98 -17.63 -22.20
N ALA A 808 17.11 -16.71 -22.63
CA ALA A 808 16.56 -16.71 -23.98
C ALA A 808 17.66 -16.70 -25.05
N LYS A 809 17.35 -17.23 -26.25
CA LYS A 809 18.28 -17.38 -27.38
C LYS A 809 19.51 -18.27 -27.06
N GLY A 810 19.43 -19.08 -25.99
CA GLY A 810 20.45 -20.08 -25.64
C GLY A 810 21.69 -19.54 -24.92
N ARG A 811 21.72 -18.25 -24.56
CA ARG A 811 22.84 -17.65 -23.83
C ARG A 811 22.92 -18.17 -22.40
N GLU A 812 24.09 -18.59 -21.94
CA GLU A 812 24.29 -19.04 -20.56
C GLU A 812 24.95 -17.96 -19.70
N GLN A 813 24.66 -18.00 -18.40
CA GLN A 813 25.31 -17.17 -17.39
C GLN A 813 25.68 -17.98 -16.17
N ASN A 814 26.94 -17.86 -15.77
CA ASN A 814 27.46 -18.41 -14.53
C ASN A 814 27.30 -17.35 -13.44
N LEU A 815 26.67 -17.74 -12.34
CA LEU A 815 26.40 -16.88 -11.19
C LEU A 815 27.22 -17.37 -10.00
N ASP A 816 27.91 -16.45 -9.34
CA ASP A 816 28.53 -16.67 -8.04
C ASP A 816 27.59 -16.11 -6.96
N LEU A 817 26.81 -16.98 -6.32
CA LEU A 817 25.74 -16.56 -5.41
C LEU A 817 26.27 -15.99 -4.08
N SER A 818 27.58 -16.12 -3.84
CA SER A 818 28.24 -15.40 -2.76
C SER A 818 28.43 -13.92 -3.11
N ASP A 819 28.47 -13.53 -4.38
CA ASP A 819 28.63 -12.14 -4.80
C ASP A 819 27.30 -11.37 -4.76
N PRO A 820 27.20 -10.27 -3.97
CA PRO A 820 26.04 -9.37 -3.99
C PRO A 820 25.60 -8.92 -5.39
N ARG A 821 26.53 -8.80 -6.34
CA ARG A 821 26.24 -8.46 -7.74
C ARG A 821 25.32 -9.49 -8.41
N ASP A 822 25.50 -10.76 -8.08
CA ASP A 822 24.82 -11.91 -8.67
C ASP A 822 23.58 -12.35 -7.87
N ALA A 823 23.47 -11.90 -6.62
CA ALA A 823 22.36 -12.20 -5.71
C ALA A 823 21.04 -11.46 -6.00
N HIS A 824 20.96 -10.63 -7.05
CA HIS A 824 19.73 -9.91 -7.44
C HIS A 824 18.75 -10.81 -8.23
N LEU A 825 18.21 -11.82 -7.55
CA LEU A 825 17.42 -12.89 -8.15
C LEU A 825 16.06 -13.06 -7.46
N ARG A 826 15.11 -13.63 -8.20
CA ARG A 826 13.87 -14.17 -7.66
C ARG A 826 13.41 -15.35 -8.50
N HIS A 827 12.70 -16.29 -7.90
CA HIS A 827 11.93 -17.29 -8.64
C HIS A 827 10.88 -16.65 -9.57
N ALA A 828 10.69 -17.28 -10.74
CA ALA A 828 9.87 -16.78 -11.84
C ALA A 828 8.67 -17.68 -12.16
N TYR A 829 8.07 -18.32 -11.15
CA TYR A 829 6.85 -19.12 -11.30
C TYR A 829 5.59 -18.27 -11.23
N VAL A 830 5.56 -17.31 -10.29
CA VAL A 830 4.41 -16.44 -10.02
C VAL A 830 4.86 -14.98 -10.09
N GLN A 831 4.02 -14.11 -10.63
CA GLN A 831 4.31 -12.68 -10.77
C GLN A 831 3.15 -11.82 -10.30
N THR A 832 3.43 -10.57 -9.95
CA THR A 832 2.38 -9.58 -9.67
C THR A 832 1.80 -9.02 -10.97
N ALA A 833 0.57 -8.49 -10.91
CA ALA A 833 -0.09 -7.92 -12.09
C ALA A 833 0.73 -6.80 -12.76
N HIS A 834 1.37 -5.94 -11.96
CA HIS A 834 2.29 -4.91 -12.47
C HIS A 834 3.51 -5.50 -13.20
N ALA A 835 4.10 -6.59 -12.69
CA ALA A 835 5.24 -7.23 -13.35
C ALA A 835 4.83 -7.95 -14.65
N ALA A 836 3.60 -8.45 -14.70
CA ALA A 836 2.98 -9.07 -15.86
C ALA A 836 2.53 -8.08 -16.95
N GLN A 837 2.49 -6.77 -16.66
CA GLN A 837 2.05 -5.76 -17.62
C GLN A 837 2.96 -5.74 -18.86
N GLY A 838 2.36 -5.70 -20.05
CA GLY A 838 3.07 -5.82 -21.33
C GLY A 838 3.41 -7.25 -21.77
N GLN A 839 3.27 -8.26 -20.91
CA GLN A 839 3.53 -9.66 -21.28
C GLN A 839 2.37 -10.28 -22.06
N THR A 840 2.58 -11.45 -22.64
CA THR A 840 1.53 -12.27 -23.27
C THR A 840 1.84 -13.73 -23.03
N ALA A 841 0.82 -14.53 -22.71
CA ALA A 841 0.95 -15.95 -22.45
C ALA A 841 -0.19 -16.71 -23.14
N GLU A 842 0.04 -17.98 -23.44
CA GLU A 842 -1.00 -18.84 -24.01
C GLU A 842 -2.15 -19.01 -22.99
N ARG A 843 -1.76 -19.22 -21.73
CA ARG A 843 -2.69 -19.38 -20.61
C ARG A 843 -2.34 -18.46 -19.44
N VAL A 844 -3.35 -18.05 -18.68
CA VAL A 844 -3.16 -17.24 -17.46
C VAL A 844 -3.97 -17.82 -16.30
N LEU A 845 -3.33 -18.01 -15.15
CA LEU A 845 -3.99 -18.28 -13.87
C LEU A 845 -3.97 -17.01 -13.03
N ILE A 846 -5.14 -16.55 -12.57
CA ILE A 846 -5.31 -15.25 -11.93
C ILE A 846 -5.88 -15.47 -10.54
N HIS A 847 -5.20 -14.97 -9.51
CA HIS A 847 -5.78 -14.85 -8.18
C HIS A 847 -6.49 -13.51 -8.04
N ALA A 848 -7.78 -13.52 -7.70
CA ALA A 848 -8.59 -12.32 -7.54
C ALA A 848 -9.44 -12.44 -6.26
N ASP A 849 -8.86 -12.08 -5.12
CA ASP A 849 -9.54 -12.11 -3.82
C ASP A 849 -10.36 -10.84 -3.58
N SER A 850 -11.68 -10.97 -3.46
CA SER A 850 -12.59 -9.82 -3.30
C SER A 850 -12.30 -8.99 -2.03
N ARG A 851 -11.68 -9.59 -1.01
CA ARG A 851 -11.30 -8.94 0.26
C ARG A 851 -10.05 -8.06 0.14
N SER A 852 -9.24 -8.26 -0.90
CA SER A 852 -7.99 -7.51 -1.10
C SER A 852 -8.25 -6.14 -1.73
N THR A 853 -8.81 -5.20 -0.95
CA THR A 853 -9.24 -3.87 -1.44
C THR A 853 -8.17 -3.15 -2.26
N ASN A 854 -6.94 -3.14 -1.76
CA ASN A 854 -5.85 -2.38 -2.36
C ASN A 854 -5.19 -3.01 -3.60
N LEU A 855 -5.52 -4.27 -3.91
CA LEU A 855 -4.82 -5.04 -4.94
C LEU A 855 -5.77 -5.61 -6.00
N VAL A 856 -7.07 -5.66 -5.72
CA VAL A 856 -8.09 -6.21 -6.62
C VAL A 856 -9.09 -5.11 -6.96
N ASP A 857 -8.92 -4.59 -8.16
CA ASP A 857 -9.74 -3.56 -8.80
C ASP A 857 -9.95 -3.88 -10.29
N GLN A 858 -10.75 -3.04 -10.97
CA GLN A 858 -11.06 -3.18 -12.39
C GLN A 858 -9.81 -3.25 -13.28
N LYS A 859 -8.82 -2.38 -13.02
CA LYS A 859 -7.60 -2.32 -13.84
C LYS A 859 -6.73 -3.55 -13.68
N MET A 860 -6.63 -4.09 -12.46
CA MET A 860 -5.91 -5.32 -12.19
C MET A 860 -6.57 -6.49 -12.93
N LEU A 861 -7.89 -6.64 -12.83
CA LEU A 861 -8.62 -7.70 -13.53
C LEU A 861 -8.43 -7.60 -15.04
N TYR A 862 -8.56 -6.40 -15.60
CA TYR A 862 -8.32 -6.16 -17.03
C TYR A 862 -6.88 -6.50 -17.44
N VAL A 863 -5.88 -6.02 -16.70
CA VAL A 863 -4.47 -6.33 -16.99
C VAL A 863 -4.26 -7.83 -16.97
N ALA A 864 -4.77 -8.55 -15.96
CA ALA A 864 -4.59 -9.98 -15.81
C ALA A 864 -5.26 -10.78 -16.95
N LEU A 865 -6.54 -10.51 -17.24
CA LEU A 865 -7.28 -11.20 -18.30
C LEU A 865 -6.67 -10.95 -19.68
N SER A 866 -6.29 -9.71 -19.97
CA SER A 866 -5.76 -9.33 -21.28
C SER A 866 -4.40 -9.96 -21.61
N ARG A 867 -3.68 -10.58 -20.65
CA ARG A 867 -2.44 -11.34 -20.93
C ARG A 867 -2.70 -12.68 -21.59
N ALA A 868 -3.91 -13.24 -21.46
CA ALA A 868 -4.25 -14.54 -22.02
C ALA A 868 -4.50 -14.44 -23.53
N LYS A 869 -3.82 -15.30 -24.28
CA LYS A 869 -4.07 -15.49 -25.72
C LYS A 869 -5.20 -16.47 -25.97
N ALA A 870 -5.24 -17.60 -25.24
CA ALA A 870 -6.20 -18.67 -25.46
C ALA A 870 -7.07 -18.98 -24.23
N GLU A 871 -6.50 -19.17 -23.04
CA GLU A 871 -7.26 -19.60 -21.85
C GLU A 871 -6.93 -18.71 -20.64
N ALA A 872 -7.94 -18.30 -19.87
CA ALA A 872 -7.73 -17.72 -18.55
C ALA A 872 -8.56 -18.45 -17.48
N VAL A 873 -7.97 -18.58 -16.30
CA VAL A 873 -8.62 -19.14 -15.11
C VAL A 873 -8.56 -18.09 -14.00
N VAL A 874 -9.72 -17.72 -13.46
CA VAL A 874 -9.84 -16.81 -12.32
C VAL A 874 -10.12 -17.63 -11.08
N VAL A 875 -9.32 -17.45 -10.04
CA VAL A 875 -9.50 -18.07 -8.73
C VAL A 875 -9.86 -16.99 -7.71
N THR A 876 -11.06 -17.06 -7.15
CA THR A 876 -11.65 -16.06 -6.25
C THR A 876 -12.15 -16.70 -4.96
N ASP A 877 -12.46 -15.89 -3.96
CA ASP A 877 -13.12 -16.37 -2.75
C ASP A 877 -14.62 -16.58 -2.93
N ASP A 878 -15.26 -15.69 -3.68
CA ASP A 878 -16.69 -15.71 -4.00
C ASP A 878 -16.90 -14.88 -5.28
N LYS A 879 -17.59 -15.44 -6.28
CA LYS A 879 -17.79 -14.86 -7.60
C LYS A 879 -18.61 -13.57 -7.51
N ASP A 880 -19.71 -13.59 -6.77
CA ASP A 880 -20.61 -12.45 -6.66
C ASP A 880 -19.99 -11.30 -5.86
N ARG A 881 -19.25 -11.61 -4.79
CA ARG A 881 -18.47 -10.61 -4.06
C ARG A 881 -17.37 -10.02 -4.91
N LEU A 882 -16.68 -10.81 -5.72
CA LEU A 882 -15.69 -10.29 -6.66
C LEU A 882 -16.33 -9.32 -7.65
N VAL A 883 -17.49 -9.66 -8.23
CA VAL A 883 -18.20 -8.77 -9.16
C VAL A 883 -18.54 -7.43 -8.50
N ARG A 884 -19.11 -7.45 -7.29
CA ARG A 884 -19.41 -6.23 -6.53
C ARG A 884 -18.14 -5.43 -6.21
N ALA A 885 -17.10 -6.11 -5.75
CA ALA A 885 -15.82 -5.50 -5.42
C ALA A 885 -15.17 -4.78 -6.62
N ILE A 886 -15.20 -5.38 -7.81
CA ILE A 886 -14.65 -4.77 -9.03
C ILE A 886 -15.51 -3.58 -9.48
N TYR A 887 -16.84 -3.69 -9.39
CA TYR A 887 -17.74 -2.59 -9.73
C TYR A 887 -17.52 -1.35 -8.86
N GLU A 888 -17.29 -1.56 -7.56
CA GLU A 888 -17.02 -0.47 -6.62
C GLU A 888 -15.60 0.12 -6.77
N ARG A 889 -14.65 -0.59 -7.41
CA ARG A 889 -13.22 -0.26 -7.41
C ARG A 889 -12.66 -0.07 -8.81
N ALA A 890 -12.71 1.16 -9.30
CA ALA A 890 -12.20 1.52 -10.64
C ALA A 890 -10.67 1.50 -10.76
N GLY A 891 -9.92 1.58 -9.66
CA GLY A 891 -8.44 1.61 -9.67
C GLY A 891 -7.85 2.89 -10.26
N GLU A 892 -8.59 4.00 -10.21
CA GLU A 892 -8.14 5.29 -10.73
C GLU A 892 -7.16 5.99 -9.79
N LYS A 893 -6.18 6.67 -10.38
CA LYS A 893 -5.23 7.51 -9.62
C LYS A 893 -5.73 8.95 -9.67
N GLN A 894 -5.79 9.58 -8.50
CA GLN A 894 -6.10 10.99 -8.40
C GLN A 894 -4.93 11.86 -8.88
N ILE A 895 -5.27 13.06 -9.34
CA ILE A 895 -4.36 14.11 -9.81
C ILE A 895 -4.44 15.33 -8.88
N ALA A 896 -3.35 16.10 -8.76
CA ALA A 896 -3.24 17.25 -7.88
C ALA A 896 -4.10 18.45 -8.32
N LEU A 897 -4.36 18.59 -9.63
CA LEU A 897 -5.16 19.67 -10.20
C LEU A 897 -6.68 19.47 -10.12
N ALA A 898 -7.16 18.27 -9.74
CA ALA A 898 -8.59 18.06 -9.51
C ALA A 898 -9.11 19.00 -8.41
N ALA A 899 -10.36 19.44 -8.54
CA ALA A 899 -10.94 20.52 -7.73
C ALA A 899 -10.86 20.25 -6.22
N SER A 900 -10.66 21.31 -5.45
CA SER A 900 -11.03 21.38 -4.04
C SER A 900 -12.55 21.52 -3.93
N THR A 901 -13.20 20.85 -2.97
CA THR A 901 -14.53 21.27 -2.53
C THR A 901 -14.44 22.73 -2.02
N PRO A 902 -15.49 23.54 -2.20
CA PRO A 902 -15.66 24.76 -1.42
C PRO A 902 -15.68 24.40 0.08
N GLU A 903 -15.27 25.33 0.93
CA GLU A 903 -15.38 25.24 2.38
C GLU A 903 -16.75 24.68 2.81
N ALA A 904 -16.75 23.91 3.89
CA ALA A 904 -17.94 23.30 4.49
C ALA A 904 -19.05 24.35 4.69
N GLY A 905 -20.00 24.39 3.75
CA GLY A 905 -21.08 25.38 3.79
C GLY A 905 -21.68 25.69 2.42
N LYS A 906 -22.15 24.67 1.69
CA LYS A 906 -23.29 24.72 0.73
C LYS A 906 -23.40 23.39 -0.02
N SER A 907 -24.34 22.56 0.40
CA SER A 907 -24.82 21.41 -0.37
C SER A 907 -25.58 21.92 -1.60
N GLN A 908 -25.08 21.67 -2.79
CA GLN A 908 -25.89 21.71 -4.02
C GLN A 908 -26.03 20.29 -4.55
N ALA A 909 -27.27 19.82 -4.52
CA ALA A 909 -27.72 18.57 -5.10
C ALA A 909 -27.43 18.55 -6.61
N MET A 910 -26.72 17.52 -7.08
CA MET A 910 -26.73 17.18 -8.49
C MET A 910 -27.90 16.25 -8.77
N GLY A 911 -28.86 16.77 -9.54
CA GLY A 911 -30.02 16.04 -10.03
C GLY A 911 -29.64 14.94 -11.01
N ALA A 912 -30.31 13.80 -10.85
CA ALA A 912 -30.37 12.76 -11.85
C ALA A 912 -31.41 13.12 -12.92
N GLY A 913 -30.96 13.17 -14.17
CA GLY A 913 -31.76 13.04 -15.38
C GLY A 913 -30.81 12.55 -16.47
N LEU A 914 -31.17 11.64 -17.38
CA LEU A 914 -32.42 11.02 -17.80
C LEU A 914 -31.99 9.85 -18.72
N GLY A 915 -32.89 8.88 -18.93
CA GLY A 915 -33.05 8.22 -20.23
C GLY A 915 -32.23 6.97 -20.48
#